data_AF-A0A1V4MKZ8-F1
#
_entry.id   AF-A0A1V4MKZ8-F1
#
_cell.length_a   1.000
_cell.length_b   1.000
_cell.length_c   1.000
_cell.angle_alpha   90.00
_cell.angle_beta   90.00
_cell.angle_gamma   90.00
#
_symmetry.space_group_name_H-M   'P 1'
#
loop_
_entity.id
_entity.type
_entity.pdbx_description
1 polymer ?
#
loop_
_entity_poly.entity_id
_entity_poly.type
_entity_poly.pdbx_seq_one_letter_code
_entity_poly.pdbx_strand_id
1 'polypeptide(L)'
;MYKKIFVSILCILAIIAFFILYRIYYLGAFVNIKNFNNTNCSILAHKPGPEDLEIDHKRDILYFISYDRWASAQRQQVRGEIYSLDLKTPQIPPKPLLPDQLEDFHPHGISLYQDDKGNDLLFVINHRKAGRQTIEVFKIRTDQQLQHLETIESKLIKLPNDLVATGPKQFYLTDINRSYGGLGLKIDALFQSGKGRIFYYDGSDFQVVAEDLCFPNGINIDNRGELIYVSETLAGNINVFKRDPASGCLSHLHSHFIRVGLDNITVLENGEMLVAVQPNLIALARHFKDPEVVSPSQVLKLRINKEKCDFEEIYSNSGNQLSGASVAAMYKNDLIIGSASEAKILYCRSHGVDITLDNWQKKGGFATIKSHQIFYVMEGEGPALLLLHAYPTASWGWHRVWPELAKSFKVVAPDLLGSGFSDKPKGGNYSIIYLTDIVEELLNRLGIREVHILAHAYGSLVAQELIARFNDSGEEGHFNKSDPHVHISSICFINGGIFPEEARTTWMQRFLLTPVGAAVAGRFPTPYKMFERNFSSTFGTETRPSPMEMKEFWELLTYNNGHRRVPEVIQYLNERIHKRDRWVTSLQKTRVPLCLINSNTDKFIGQATTKKWQDLLPGSSFIELASPVGHYPPLEDPDRVIDSYFEFMEKHIK
;
A
#
# COMPACT_ATOMS: atom_id res chain seq x y z
N MET A 1 -27.41 12.80 -59.65
CA MET A 1 -26.05 13.21 -59.22
C MET A 1 -26.04 13.76 -57.79
N TYR A 2 -26.86 14.78 -57.47
CA TYR A 2 -26.96 15.39 -56.13
C TYR A 2 -27.20 14.42 -54.96
N LYS A 3 -28.10 13.43 -55.10
CA LYS A 3 -28.38 12.44 -54.04
C LYS A 3 -27.15 11.56 -53.69
N LYS A 4 -26.32 11.21 -54.67
CA LYS A 4 -25.09 10.43 -54.45
C LYS A 4 -24.00 11.27 -53.78
N ILE A 5 -23.88 12.54 -54.15
CA ILE A 5 -22.95 13.50 -53.52
C ILE A 5 -23.35 13.75 -52.05
N PHE A 6 -24.65 13.98 -51.79
CA PHE A 6 -25.16 14.20 -50.43
C PHE A 6 -24.92 13.00 -49.51
N VAL A 7 -25.21 11.78 -49.99
CA VAL A 7 -24.94 10.54 -49.23
C VAL A 7 -23.43 10.37 -48.98
N SER A 8 -22.58 10.65 -49.97
CA SER A 8 -21.12 10.56 -49.81
C SER A 8 -20.60 11.55 -48.76
N ILE A 9 -21.09 12.79 -48.76
CA ILE A 9 -20.75 13.80 -47.74
C ILE A 9 -21.18 13.32 -46.36
N LEU A 10 -22.39 12.77 -46.22
CA LEU A 10 -22.91 12.30 -44.95
C LEU A 10 -22.11 11.10 -44.41
N CYS A 11 -21.69 10.18 -45.28
CA CYS A 11 -20.78 9.09 -44.92
C CYS A 11 -19.42 9.61 -44.45
N ILE A 12 -18.83 10.59 -45.15
CA ILE A 12 -17.55 11.19 -44.75
C ILE A 12 -17.67 11.86 -43.36
N LEU A 13 -18.74 12.64 -43.14
CA LEU A 13 -18.99 13.28 -41.85
C LEU A 13 -19.20 12.26 -40.73
N ALA A 14 -19.89 11.15 -41.00
CA ALA A 14 -20.07 10.07 -40.02
C ALA A 14 -18.73 9.38 -39.67
N ILE A 15 -17.87 9.14 -40.66
CA ILE A 15 -16.53 8.57 -40.43
C ILE A 15 -15.68 9.53 -39.59
N ILE A 16 -15.70 10.84 -39.90
CA ILE A 16 -14.99 11.86 -39.12
C ILE A 16 -15.51 11.90 -37.68
N ALA A 17 -16.84 11.93 -37.49
CA ALA A 17 -17.44 11.94 -36.15
C ALA A 17 -17.08 10.68 -35.35
N PHE A 18 -17.12 9.50 -35.98
CA PHE A 18 -16.71 8.24 -35.37
C PHE A 18 -15.23 8.26 -34.99
N PHE A 19 -14.35 8.74 -35.88
CA PHE A 19 -12.92 8.88 -35.58
C PHE A 19 -12.70 9.81 -34.38
N ILE A 20 -13.34 10.98 -34.35
CA ILE A 20 -13.24 11.92 -33.22
C ILE A 20 -13.72 11.25 -31.92
N LEU A 21 -14.87 10.58 -31.93
CA LEU A 21 -15.40 9.89 -30.75
C LEU A 21 -14.45 8.79 -30.27
N TYR A 22 -13.91 8.00 -31.21
CA TYR A 22 -12.90 6.99 -30.93
C TYR A 22 -11.65 7.60 -30.29
N ARG A 23 -11.16 8.74 -30.79
CA ARG A 23 -10.02 9.45 -30.21
C ARG A 23 -10.32 9.97 -28.81
N ILE A 24 -11.47 10.59 -28.60
CA ILE A 24 -11.91 11.06 -27.27
C ILE A 24 -11.98 9.90 -26.28
N TYR A 25 -12.50 8.75 -26.71
CA TYR A 25 -12.55 7.54 -25.91
C TYR A 25 -11.15 7.00 -25.59
N TYR A 26 -10.26 6.93 -26.58
CA TYR A 26 -8.88 6.43 -26.41
C TYR A 26 -8.06 7.31 -25.47
N LEU A 27 -8.24 8.63 -25.53
CA LEU A 27 -7.57 9.59 -24.64
C LEU A 27 -8.16 9.61 -23.21
N GLY A 28 -9.10 8.72 -22.91
CA GLY A 28 -9.58 8.48 -21.55
C GLY A 28 -10.69 9.43 -21.09
N ALA A 29 -11.38 10.14 -21.99
CA ALA A 29 -12.41 11.12 -21.61
C ALA A 29 -13.54 10.57 -20.72
N PHE A 30 -13.79 9.27 -20.79
CA PHE A 30 -14.86 8.57 -20.08
C PHE A 30 -14.34 7.64 -18.98
N VAL A 31 -13.03 7.69 -18.69
CA VAL A 31 -12.44 6.92 -17.59
C VAL A 31 -12.90 7.52 -16.26
N ASN A 32 -13.36 6.67 -15.36
CA ASN A 32 -13.72 7.03 -14.00
C ASN A 32 -12.80 6.29 -13.03
N ILE A 33 -11.93 7.03 -12.34
CA ILE A 33 -10.97 6.49 -11.38
C ILE A 33 -11.64 6.41 -10.01
N LYS A 34 -11.60 5.22 -9.41
CA LYS A 34 -11.97 5.03 -8.01
C LYS A 34 -10.74 5.25 -7.16
N ASN A 35 -10.92 5.87 -6.00
CA ASN A 35 -9.85 6.02 -5.03
C ASN A 35 -9.36 4.65 -4.54
N PHE A 36 -8.06 4.42 -4.60
CA PHE A 36 -7.41 3.19 -4.13
C PHE A 36 -6.09 3.53 -3.44
N ASN A 37 -5.88 2.94 -2.26
CA ASN A 37 -4.65 3.04 -1.47
C ASN A 37 -4.11 4.48 -1.30
N ASN A 38 -5.01 5.43 -1.05
CA ASN A 38 -4.71 6.86 -1.00
C ASN A 38 -5.07 7.51 0.34
N THR A 39 -5.44 6.70 1.35
CA THR A 39 -5.85 7.14 2.68
C THR A 39 -4.67 7.48 3.60
N ASN A 40 -3.54 6.77 3.48
CA ASN A 40 -2.33 7.00 4.29
C ASN A 40 -1.25 7.79 3.53
N CYS A 41 -1.64 8.83 2.81
CA CYS A 41 -0.72 9.68 2.08
C CYS A 41 -0.62 11.07 2.72
N SER A 42 0.62 11.51 2.91
CA SER A 42 0.97 12.86 3.36
C SER A 42 1.81 13.57 2.31
N ILE A 43 1.94 14.89 2.42
CA ILE A 43 2.87 15.66 1.59
C ILE A 43 4.27 15.47 2.14
N LEU A 44 5.18 14.98 1.31
CA LEU A 44 6.61 14.83 1.63
C LEU A 44 7.34 16.15 1.53
N ALA A 45 7.07 16.90 0.45
CA ALA A 45 7.74 18.15 0.13
C ALA A 45 6.80 19.07 -0.64
N HIS A 46 6.81 20.36 -0.30
CA HIS A 46 6.08 21.40 -1.02
C HIS A 46 6.99 22.08 -2.05
N LYS A 47 7.11 21.48 -3.24
CA LYS A 47 7.90 22.00 -4.37
C LYS A 47 7.10 21.92 -5.67
N PRO A 48 7.18 22.93 -6.55
CA PRO A 48 6.44 22.98 -7.81
C PRO A 48 6.98 22.01 -8.85
N GLY A 49 6.08 21.28 -9.49
CA GLY A 49 6.35 20.40 -10.63
C GLY A 49 7.48 19.39 -10.41
N PRO A 50 7.46 18.57 -9.34
CA PRO A 50 8.39 17.46 -9.16
C PRO A 50 8.07 16.35 -10.15
N GLU A 51 8.48 16.58 -11.38
CA GLU A 51 8.11 15.76 -12.54
C GLU A 51 8.80 14.40 -12.52
N ASP A 52 10.07 14.38 -12.09
CA ASP A 52 10.88 13.17 -12.03
C ASP A 52 11.77 13.12 -10.77
N LEU A 53 12.10 11.90 -10.34
CA LEU A 53 12.81 11.63 -9.08
C LEU A 53 13.61 10.32 -9.11
N GLU A 54 14.66 10.26 -8.30
CA GLU A 54 15.56 9.11 -8.16
C GLU A 54 15.91 8.89 -6.69
N ILE A 55 15.99 7.62 -6.28
CA ILE A 55 16.34 7.26 -4.89
C ILE A 55 17.74 6.66 -4.86
N ASP A 56 18.65 7.31 -4.12
CA ASP A 56 19.90 6.72 -3.71
C ASP A 56 19.66 5.79 -2.51
N HIS A 57 19.34 4.53 -2.80
CA HIS A 57 19.07 3.51 -1.79
C HIS A 57 20.26 3.22 -0.87
N LYS A 58 21.50 3.51 -1.28
CA LYS A 58 22.69 3.31 -0.44
C LYS A 58 22.78 4.35 0.67
N ARG A 59 22.26 5.56 0.42
CA ARG A 59 22.35 6.71 1.32
C ARG A 59 21.00 7.11 1.91
N ASP A 60 19.92 6.48 1.45
CA ASP A 60 18.53 6.80 1.80
C ASP A 60 18.15 8.25 1.44
N ILE A 61 18.60 8.72 0.27
CA ILE A 61 18.37 10.09 -0.20
C ILE A 61 17.46 10.07 -1.42
N LEU A 62 16.41 10.89 -1.39
CA LEU A 62 15.60 11.22 -2.56
C LEU A 62 16.22 12.41 -3.29
N TYR A 63 16.60 12.24 -4.55
CA TYR A 63 16.90 13.32 -5.47
C TYR A 63 15.67 13.57 -6.35
N PHE A 64 15.28 14.83 -6.52
CA PHE A 64 14.18 15.18 -7.41
C PHE A 64 14.38 16.55 -8.03
N ILE A 65 13.83 16.74 -9.22
CA ILE A 65 13.81 18.04 -9.89
C ILE A 65 12.57 18.83 -9.52
N SER A 66 12.63 20.14 -9.64
CA SER A 66 11.47 21.00 -9.45
C SER A 66 11.49 22.14 -10.46
N TYR A 67 10.35 22.33 -11.13
CA TYR A 67 10.17 23.41 -12.09
C TYR A 67 8.71 23.87 -12.14
N ASP A 68 8.48 25.15 -11.84
CA ASP A 68 7.14 25.75 -11.88
C ASP A 68 6.71 26.06 -13.31
N ARG A 69 6.09 25.07 -13.95
CA ARG A 69 5.58 25.16 -15.31
C ARG A 69 4.43 26.17 -15.44
N TRP A 70 3.62 26.38 -14.40
CA TRP A 70 2.50 27.33 -14.46
C TRP A 70 2.99 28.77 -14.38
N ALA A 71 3.90 29.09 -13.46
CA ALA A 71 4.52 30.41 -13.40
C ALA A 71 5.30 30.71 -14.69
N SER A 72 6.02 29.72 -15.24
CA SER A 72 6.69 29.84 -16.54
C SER A 72 5.71 30.08 -17.70
N ALA A 73 4.58 29.37 -17.74
CA ALA A 73 3.53 29.57 -18.76
C ALA A 73 2.91 30.99 -18.69
N GLN A 74 2.89 31.60 -17.50
CA GLN A 74 2.52 33.00 -17.29
C GLN A 74 3.66 33.99 -17.61
N ARG A 75 4.75 33.52 -18.22
CA ARG A 75 5.95 34.29 -18.58
C ARG A 75 6.70 34.88 -17.38
N GLN A 76 6.53 34.31 -16.20
CA GLN A 76 7.36 34.66 -15.05
C GLN A 76 8.76 34.06 -15.25
N GLN A 77 9.78 34.75 -14.75
CA GLN A 77 11.15 34.23 -14.79
C GLN A 77 11.32 33.22 -13.66
N VAL A 78 11.24 31.93 -14.01
CA VAL A 78 11.40 30.81 -13.09
C VAL A 78 12.71 30.09 -13.40
N ARG A 79 13.52 29.85 -12.37
CA ARG A 79 14.66 28.93 -12.42
C ARG A 79 14.24 27.64 -11.72
N GLY A 80 14.44 26.51 -12.37
CA GLY A 80 14.26 25.20 -11.74
C GLY A 80 15.38 24.88 -10.75
N GLU A 81 15.24 23.75 -10.05
CA GLU A 81 16.16 23.35 -8.99
C GLU A 81 16.27 21.82 -8.93
N ILE A 82 17.37 21.31 -8.36
CA ILE A 82 17.52 19.91 -7.96
C ILE A 82 17.53 19.89 -6.43
N TYR A 83 16.68 19.08 -5.83
CA TYR A 83 16.61 18.92 -4.39
C TYR A 83 17.14 17.56 -3.95
N SER A 84 17.69 17.53 -2.74
CA SER A 84 17.87 16.31 -1.97
C SER A 84 16.99 16.33 -0.73
N LEU A 85 16.48 15.17 -0.34
CA LEU A 85 15.77 14.96 0.91
C LEU A 85 16.24 13.65 1.55
N ASP A 86 16.60 13.71 2.83
CA ASP A 86 16.95 12.52 3.62
C ASP A 86 15.67 11.79 4.03
N LEU A 87 15.48 10.58 3.49
CA LEU A 87 14.29 9.77 3.74
C LEU A 87 14.26 9.13 5.14
N LYS A 88 15.34 9.21 5.91
CA LYS A 88 15.34 8.83 7.35
C LYS A 88 14.78 9.95 8.23
N THR A 89 14.90 11.19 7.78
CA THR A 89 14.38 12.37 8.50
C THR A 89 13.54 13.25 7.58
N PRO A 90 12.42 12.73 7.02
CA PRO A 90 11.61 13.41 6.01
C PRO A 90 10.96 14.72 6.49
N GLN A 91 10.91 14.95 7.80
CA GLN A 91 10.48 16.21 8.41
C GLN A 91 11.44 17.38 8.14
N ILE A 92 12.69 17.12 7.77
CA ILE A 92 13.66 18.15 7.41
C ILE A 92 13.36 18.59 5.96
N PRO A 93 13.17 19.90 5.69
CA PRO A 93 12.87 20.37 4.35
C PRO A 93 13.93 19.98 3.32
N PRO A 94 13.54 19.71 2.05
CA PRO A 94 14.49 19.40 0.99
C PRO A 94 15.54 20.49 0.81
N LYS A 95 16.80 20.09 0.63
CA LYS A 95 17.95 20.98 0.42
C LYS A 95 18.17 21.21 -1.09
N PRO A 96 18.24 22.47 -1.56
CA PRO A 96 18.59 22.77 -2.95
C PRO A 96 20.06 22.42 -3.22
N LEU A 97 20.35 21.95 -4.43
CA LEU A 97 21.66 21.41 -4.80
C LEU A 97 22.27 22.04 -6.06
N LEU A 98 21.49 22.76 -6.86
CA LEU A 98 21.96 23.29 -8.13
C LEU A 98 23.05 24.37 -7.90
N PRO A 99 24.22 24.25 -8.55
CA PRO A 99 25.26 25.28 -8.48
C PRO A 99 24.78 26.62 -9.05
N ASP A 100 25.21 27.73 -8.45
CA ASP A 100 24.80 29.10 -8.84
C ASP A 100 25.09 29.45 -10.30
N GLN A 101 26.08 28.79 -10.92
CA GLN A 101 26.55 29.07 -12.28
C GLN A 101 25.55 28.65 -13.38
N LEU A 102 24.55 27.83 -13.06
CA LEU A 102 23.51 27.38 -14.00
C LEU A 102 22.24 28.22 -13.84
N GLU A 103 22.26 29.45 -14.38
CA GLU A 103 21.12 30.38 -14.29
C GLU A 103 19.92 29.97 -15.18
N ASP A 104 20.18 29.38 -16.35
CA ASP A 104 19.16 28.92 -17.30
C ASP A 104 18.94 27.41 -17.16
N PHE A 105 18.09 27.04 -16.20
CA PHE A 105 17.85 25.67 -15.80
C PHE A 105 16.33 25.39 -15.70
N HIS A 106 15.83 24.57 -16.62
CA HIS A 106 14.45 24.10 -16.68
C HIS A 106 14.49 22.56 -16.75
N PRO A 107 14.63 21.91 -15.58
CA PRO A 107 14.89 20.49 -15.52
C PRO A 107 13.69 19.65 -15.97
N HIS A 108 13.98 18.47 -16.48
CA HIS A 108 13.02 17.40 -16.81
C HIS A 108 13.60 16.06 -16.32
N GLY A 109 13.41 14.97 -17.06
CA GLY A 109 13.89 13.63 -16.67
C GLY A 109 15.33 13.59 -16.15
N ILE A 110 15.53 12.76 -15.13
CA ILE A 110 16.78 12.57 -14.42
C ILE A 110 17.18 11.11 -14.35
N SER A 111 18.47 10.85 -14.20
CA SER A 111 18.95 9.49 -13.95
C SER A 111 20.13 9.49 -13.00
N LEU A 112 20.05 8.63 -11.98
CA LEU A 112 21.13 8.38 -11.03
C LEU A 112 21.98 7.20 -11.52
N TYR A 113 23.27 7.44 -11.73
CA TYR A 113 24.25 6.39 -12.04
C TYR A 113 25.25 6.22 -10.90
N GLN A 114 25.42 4.96 -10.46
CA GLN A 114 26.37 4.58 -9.43
C GLN A 114 27.18 3.36 -9.84
N ASP A 115 28.48 3.36 -9.56
CA ASP A 115 29.33 2.18 -9.74
C ASP A 115 30.35 1.97 -8.61
N ASP A 116 31.00 0.80 -8.62
CA ASP A 116 32.00 0.42 -7.61
C ASP A 116 33.30 1.22 -7.69
N LYS A 117 33.48 2.04 -8.73
CA LYS A 117 34.64 2.93 -8.90
C LYS A 117 34.39 4.30 -8.23
N GLY A 118 33.27 4.47 -7.54
CA GLY A 118 32.91 5.70 -6.84
C GLY A 118 32.41 6.80 -7.78
N ASN A 119 31.91 6.43 -8.97
CA ASN A 119 31.11 7.36 -9.76
C ASN A 119 29.72 7.41 -9.13
N ASP A 120 29.38 8.53 -8.49
CA ASP A 120 28.01 8.89 -8.11
C ASP A 120 27.62 10.09 -8.97
N LEU A 121 26.85 9.85 -10.02
CA LEU A 121 26.55 10.83 -11.05
C LEU A 121 25.04 11.02 -11.19
N LEU A 122 24.62 12.27 -11.36
CA LEU A 122 23.24 12.62 -11.69
C LEU A 122 23.22 13.28 -13.06
N PHE A 123 22.46 12.69 -13.98
CA PHE A 123 22.21 13.21 -15.31
C PHE A 123 20.85 13.88 -15.31
N VAL A 124 20.74 15.07 -15.89
CA VAL A 124 19.50 15.85 -15.87
C VAL A 124 19.25 16.48 -17.24
N ILE A 125 18.09 16.23 -17.84
CA ILE A 125 17.64 16.98 -19.01
C ILE A 125 17.36 18.43 -18.61
N ASN A 126 17.81 19.37 -19.42
CA ASN A 126 17.57 20.80 -19.24
C ASN A 126 17.04 21.44 -20.53
N HIS A 127 15.81 21.96 -20.46
CA HIS A 127 15.14 22.68 -21.54
C HIS A 127 15.49 24.17 -21.53
N ARG A 128 16.69 24.50 -21.98
CA ARG A 128 17.21 25.87 -21.98
C ARG A 128 16.39 26.82 -22.87
N LYS A 129 16.52 28.12 -22.60
CA LYS A 129 15.92 29.19 -23.43
C LYS A 129 16.36 29.07 -24.89
N ALA A 130 15.60 29.73 -25.75
CA ALA A 130 15.78 29.68 -27.22
C ALA A 130 15.70 28.26 -27.81
N GLY A 131 15.10 27.30 -27.10
CA GLY A 131 14.85 25.94 -27.58
C GLY A 131 16.06 25.03 -27.58
N ARG A 132 17.14 25.40 -26.88
CA ARG A 132 18.32 24.53 -26.69
C ARG A 132 17.97 23.38 -25.76
N GLN A 133 18.45 22.19 -26.10
CA GLN A 133 18.20 20.96 -25.36
C GLN A 133 19.53 20.41 -24.88
N THR A 134 19.72 20.31 -23.57
CA THR A 134 20.99 19.90 -22.99
C THR A 134 20.80 18.79 -21.96
N ILE A 135 21.84 17.99 -21.75
CA ILE A 135 21.95 17.04 -20.65
C ILE A 135 23.06 17.55 -19.75
N GLU A 136 22.72 17.87 -18.52
CA GLU A 136 23.68 18.32 -17.50
C GLU A 136 24.14 17.11 -16.68
N VAL A 137 25.45 16.94 -16.55
CA VAL A 137 26.04 15.85 -15.77
C VAL A 137 26.65 16.42 -14.50
N PHE A 138 26.21 15.91 -13.36
CA PHE A 138 26.70 16.31 -12.05
C PHE A 138 27.37 15.15 -11.34
N LYS A 139 28.47 15.43 -10.63
CA LYS A 139 29.02 14.54 -9.62
C LYS A 139 28.40 14.84 -8.26
N ILE A 140 27.91 13.80 -7.60
CA ILE A 140 27.49 13.87 -6.20
C ILE A 140 28.76 13.77 -5.35
N ARG A 141 29.09 14.84 -4.64
CA ARG A 141 30.24 14.88 -3.75
C ARG A 141 29.94 14.17 -2.43
N THR A 142 30.98 13.90 -1.65
CA THR A 142 30.87 13.28 -0.31
C THR A 142 30.06 14.12 0.67
N ASP A 143 30.00 15.44 0.48
CA ASP A 143 29.16 16.38 1.25
C ASP A 143 27.73 16.50 0.70
N GLN A 144 27.35 15.61 -0.24
CA GLN A 144 26.06 15.55 -0.92
C GLN A 144 25.70 16.83 -1.70
N GLN A 145 26.71 17.63 -2.07
CA GLN A 145 26.52 18.73 -3.02
C GLN A 145 26.79 18.26 -4.44
N LEU A 146 26.17 18.93 -5.41
CA LEU A 146 26.41 18.64 -6.82
C LEU A 146 27.57 19.49 -7.34
N GLN A 147 28.49 18.84 -8.04
CA GLN A 147 29.48 19.50 -8.88
C GLN A 147 29.10 19.28 -10.33
N HIS A 148 28.79 20.35 -11.07
CA HIS A 148 28.59 20.28 -12.51
C HIS A 148 29.89 19.87 -13.20
N LEU A 149 29.82 18.86 -14.07
CA LEU A 149 30.97 18.32 -14.79
C LEU A 149 30.96 18.75 -16.26
N GLU A 150 29.83 18.55 -16.93
CA GLU A 150 29.69 18.84 -18.36
C GLU A 150 28.23 19.11 -18.75
N THR A 151 28.07 19.90 -19.80
CA THR A 151 26.82 20.12 -20.52
C THR A 151 26.95 19.44 -21.88
N ILE A 152 26.13 18.44 -22.14
CA ILE A 152 26.10 17.69 -23.39
C ILE A 152 24.93 18.20 -24.24
N GLU A 153 25.16 18.50 -25.51
CA GLU A 153 24.11 18.94 -26.42
C GLU A 153 24.37 18.47 -27.85
N SER A 154 23.30 18.32 -28.62
CA SER A 154 23.39 18.01 -30.05
C SER A 154 22.24 18.65 -30.81
N LYS A 155 22.51 19.12 -32.03
CA LYS A 155 21.47 19.64 -32.93
C LYS A 155 20.48 18.55 -33.36
N LEU A 156 20.86 17.28 -33.20
CA LEU A 156 19.99 16.14 -33.48
C LEU A 156 18.83 16.12 -32.50
N ILE A 157 19.06 16.36 -31.20
CA ILE A 157 18.04 16.37 -30.15
C ILE A 157 17.06 17.53 -30.40
N LYS A 158 15.76 17.26 -30.30
CA LYS A 158 14.71 18.26 -30.58
C LYS A 158 13.84 18.55 -29.36
N LEU A 159 13.39 17.52 -28.67
CA LEU A 159 12.58 17.60 -27.48
C LEU A 159 12.78 16.31 -26.68
N PRO A 160 13.85 16.23 -25.86
CA PRO A 160 14.08 15.10 -25.00
C PRO A 160 12.99 15.04 -23.92
N ASN A 161 12.69 13.85 -23.41
CA ASN A 161 11.70 13.68 -22.35
C ASN A 161 12.36 13.09 -21.10
N ASP A 162 12.94 11.91 -21.22
CA ASP A 162 13.60 11.21 -20.11
C ASP A 162 14.88 10.49 -20.58
N LEU A 163 15.73 10.06 -19.64
CA LEU A 163 17.01 9.42 -19.92
C LEU A 163 17.35 8.33 -18.89
N VAL A 164 18.14 7.33 -19.29
CA VAL A 164 18.73 6.38 -18.33
C VAL A 164 20.23 6.25 -18.55
N ALA A 165 20.99 6.52 -17.50
CA ALA A 165 22.44 6.42 -17.52
C ALA A 165 22.89 4.95 -17.36
N THR A 166 23.82 4.52 -18.22
CA THR A 166 24.35 3.14 -18.27
C THR A 166 25.86 3.09 -18.08
N GLY A 167 26.49 4.25 -17.96
CA GLY A 167 27.91 4.43 -17.72
C GLY A 167 28.22 5.87 -17.33
N PRO A 168 29.46 6.19 -16.92
CA PRO A 168 29.82 7.53 -16.46
C PRO A 168 29.73 8.61 -17.54
N LYS A 169 29.66 8.21 -18.82
CA LYS A 169 29.46 9.08 -19.98
C LYS A 169 28.48 8.48 -21.00
N GLN A 170 27.68 7.51 -20.59
CA GLN A 170 26.86 6.72 -21.51
C GLN A 170 25.42 6.67 -21.02
N PHE A 171 24.47 7.00 -21.88
CA PHE A 171 23.05 7.00 -21.52
C PHE A 171 22.17 6.82 -22.74
N TYR A 172 20.94 6.37 -22.50
CA TYR A 172 19.86 6.42 -23.48
C TYR A 172 18.98 7.62 -23.21
N LEU A 173 18.37 8.17 -24.26
CA LEU A 173 17.55 9.38 -24.20
C LEU A 173 16.32 9.21 -25.09
N THR A 174 15.14 9.42 -24.54
CA THR A 174 13.91 9.50 -25.34
C THR A 174 13.75 10.90 -25.91
N ASP A 175 13.42 10.99 -27.19
CA ASP A 175 13.20 12.25 -27.90
C ASP A 175 11.89 12.18 -28.68
N ILE A 176 10.98 13.11 -28.41
CA ILE A 176 9.67 13.20 -29.08
C ILE A 176 9.83 13.62 -30.54
N ASN A 177 10.99 14.18 -30.91
CA ASN A 177 11.35 14.62 -32.27
C ASN A 177 10.35 15.64 -32.84
N ARG A 178 10.01 16.63 -32.00
CA ARG A 178 9.11 17.75 -32.30
C ARG A 178 9.63 19.04 -31.68
N SER A 179 9.09 20.16 -32.13
CA SER A 179 9.21 21.43 -31.41
C SER A 179 8.13 21.50 -30.33
N TYR A 180 8.52 21.94 -29.13
CA TYR A 180 7.59 22.16 -28.03
C TYR A 180 6.44 23.09 -28.43
N GLY A 181 5.20 22.72 -28.10
CA GLY A 181 3.99 23.51 -28.39
C GLY A 181 3.61 23.67 -29.88
N GLY A 182 4.35 23.06 -30.80
CA GLY A 182 4.10 23.16 -32.25
C GLY A 182 2.84 22.44 -32.72
N LEU A 183 2.36 22.77 -33.92
CA LEU A 183 1.20 22.10 -34.55
C LEU A 183 1.44 20.59 -34.72
N GLY A 184 2.69 20.18 -34.95
CA GLY A 184 3.08 18.77 -35.05
C GLY A 184 2.67 17.96 -33.82
N LEU A 185 2.93 18.45 -32.61
CA LEU A 185 2.57 17.73 -31.38
C LEU A 185 1.05 17.50 -31.24
N LYS A 186 0.24 18.45 -31.73
CA LYS A 186 -1.23 18.33 -31.76
C LYS A 186 -1.69 17.32 -32.80
N ILE A 187 -1.03 17.27 -33.95
CA ILE A 187 -1.26 16.26 -34.99
C ILE A 187 -0.91 14.88 -34.41
N ASP A 188 0.22 14.75 -33.74
CA ASP A 188 0.65 13.49 -33.14
C ASP A 188 -0.35 13.01 -32.07
N ALA A 189 -0.87 13.90 -31.22
CA ALA A 189 -1.92 13.56 -30.25
C ALA A 189 -3.23 13.06 -30.91
N LEU A 190 -3.60 13.65 -32.06
CA LEU A 190 -4.80 13.29 -32.79
C LEU A 190 -4.64 11.98 -33.58
N PHE A 191 -3.47 11.75 -34.18
CA PHE A 191 -3.24 10.63 -35.11
C PHE A 191 -2.32 9.52 -34.58
N GLN A 192 -1.73 9.67 -33.39
CA GLN A 192 -0.73 8.74 -32.83
C GLN A 192 0.44 8.46 -33.78
N SER A 193 1.01 9.52 -34.37
CA SER A 193 2.13 9.32 -35.28
C SER A 193 3.38 8.87 -34.52
N GLY A 194 3.95 7.73 -34.90
CA GLY A 194 5.25 7.25 -34.44
C GLY A 194 6.38 8.08 -35.05
N LYS A 195 6.85 9.10 -34.34
CA LYS A 195 7.88 10.03 -34.82
C LYS A 195 9.00 10.27 -33.84
N GLY A 196 8.78 9.89 -32.58
CA GLY A 196 9.80 9.88 -31.56
C GLY A 196 10.80 8.75 -31.79
N ARG A 197 11.89 8.86 -31.05
CA ARG A 197 13.08 8.04 -31.20
C ARG A 197 13.81 7.90 -29.87
N ILE A 198 14.70 6.92 -29.81
CA ILE A 198 15.64 6.71 -28.72
C ILE A 198 17.03 7.01 -29.27
N PHE A 199 17.77 7.85 -28.56
CA PHE A 199 19.20 8.02 -28.78
C PHE A 199 20.01 7.21 -27.76
N TYR A 200 21.19 6.78 -28.19
CA TYR A 200 22.27 6.36 -27.32
C TYR A 200 23.41 7.37 -27.45
N TYR A 201 23.92 7.85 -26.32
CA TYR A 201 25.14 8.65 -26.26
C TYR A 201 26.28 7.75 -25.79
N ASP A 202 27.34 7.65 -26.57
CA ASP A 202 28.45 6.72 -26.31
C ASP A 202 29.61 7.34 -25.49
N GLY A 203 29.48 8.62 -25.13
CA GLY A 203 30.52 9.44 -24.51
C GLY A 203 31.14 10.45 -25.46
N SER A 204 30.78 10.41 -26.74
CA SER A 204 31.27 11.32 -27.78
C SER A 204 30.15 11.86 -28.66
N ASP A 205 29.28 11.01 -29.21
CA ASP A 205 28.22 11.41 -30.14
C ASP A 205 26.90 10.68 -29.87
N PHE A 206 25.82 11.20 -30.47
CA PHE A 206 24.48 10.65 -30.38
C PHE A 206 24.17 9.75 -31.59
N GLN A 207 23.81 8.50 -31.31
CA GLN A 207 23.29 7.57 -32.31
C GLN A 207 21.80 7.34 -32.10
N VAL A 208 21.01 7.37 -33.17
CA VAL A 208 19.62 6.91 -33.12
C VAL A 208 19.62 5.37 -33.07
N VAL A 209 19.03 4.80 -32.01
CA VAL A 209 19.02 3.35 -31.76
C VAL A 209 17.63 2.73 -31.81
N ALA A 210 16.57 3.56 -31.84
CA ALA A 210 15.21 3.16 -32.17
C ALA A 210 14.42 4.37 -32.70
N GLU A 211 13.44 4.12 -33.57
CA GLU A 211 12.56 5.15 -34.17
C GLU A 211 11.10 4.67 -34.17
N ASP A 212 10.21 5.49 -34.73
CA ASP A 212 8.79 5.22 -34.89
C ASP A 212 7.99 5.06 -33.58
N LEU A 213 8.47 5.67 -32.49
CA LEU A 213 7.76 5.71 -31.20
C LEU A 213 6.74 6.85 -31.15
N CYS A 214 5.58 6.56 -30.58
CA CYS A 214 4.44 7.45 -30.42
C CYS A 214 4.51 8.16 -29.06
N PHE A 215 5.22 9.28 -29.03
CA PHE A 215 5.48 10.07 -27.82
C PHE A 215 6.25 9.22 -26.77
N PRO A 216 7.51 8.86 -27.06
CA PRO A 216 8.35 8.19 -26.08
C PRO A 216 8.58 9.12 -24.89
N ASN A 217 8.41 8.57 -23.69
CA ASN A 217 8.43 9.31 -22.45
C ASN A 217 9.47 8.67 -21.51
N GLY A 218 9.06 8.08 -20.39
CA GLY A 218 9.92 7.37 -19.46
C GLY A 218 10.80 6.29 -20.11
N ILE A 219 12.05 6.22 -19.67
CA ILE A 219 13.02 5.20 -20.09
C ILE A 219 13.80 4.69 -18.89
N ASN A 220 13.93 3.38 -18.76
CA ASN A 220 14.73 2.80 -17.69
C ASN A 220 15.39 1.48 -18.13
N ILE A 221 16.32 0.98 -17.33
CA ILE A 221 17.11 -0.22 -17.58
C ILE A 221 16.82 -1.28 -16.53
N ASP A 222 16.81 -2.55 -16.92
CA ASP A 222 16.68 -3.62 -15.93
C ASP A 222 17.92 -3.74 -15.04
N ASN A 223 17.76 -4.38 -13.88
CA ASN A 223 18.83 -4.51 -12.88
C ASN A 223 20.08 -5.25 -13.37
N ARG A 224 20.00 -5.95 -14.51
CA ARG A 224 21.13 -6.65 -15.14
C ARG A 224 21.81 -5.84 -16.26
N GLY A 225 21.23 -4.74 -16.69
CA GLY A 225 21.77 -3.92 -17.78
C GLY A 225 21.57 -4.51 -19.19
N GLU A 226 20.66 -5.48 -19.32
CA GLU A 226 20.40 -6.27 -20.53
C GLU A 226 19.19 -5.78 -21.32
N LEU A 227 18.22 -5.15 -20.64
CA LEU A 227 16.96 -4.71 -21.23
C LEU A 227 16.73 -3.22 -20.98
N ILE A 228 16.23 -2.52 -22.01
CA ILE A 228 15.73 -1.15 -21.91
C ILE A 228 14.22 -1.16 -22.02
N TYR A 229 13.55 -0.50 -21.08
CA TYR A 229 12.11 -0.28 -21.07
C TYR A 229 11.81 1.15 -21.48
N VAL A 230 10.83 1.35 -22.37
CA VAL A 230 10.39 2.68 -22.80
C VAL A 230 8.87 2.78 -22.82
N SER A 231 8.33 3.80 -22.17
CA SER A 231 6.91 4.10 -22.20
C SER A 231 6.56 4.99 -23.40
N GLU A 232 5.38 4.75 -23.98
CA GLU A 232 4.78 5.61 -25.01
C GLU A 232 3.50 6.24 -24.46
N THR A 233 3.52 7.54 -24.18
CA THR A 233 2.37 8.23 -23.56
C THR A 233 1.12 8.16 -24.44
N LEU A 234 1.26 8.36 -25.76
CA LEU A 234 0.11 8.42 -26.65
C LEU A 234 -0.32 7.05 -27.16
N ALA A 235 0.61 6.11 -27.35
CA ALA A 235 0.24 4.74 -27.72
C ALA A 235 -0.23 3.91 -26.52
N GLY A 236 0.22 4.21 -25.31
CA GLY A 236 -0.10 3.42 -24.11
C GLY A 236 0.59 2.06 -24.09
N ASN A 237 1.83 2.01 -24.61
CA ASN A 237 2.66 0.81 -24.63
C ASN A 237 3.88 0.95 -23.72
N ILE A 238 4.28 -0.15 -23.08
CA ILE A 238 5.65 -0.35 -22.62
C ILE A 238 6.38 -1.18 -23.66
N ASN A 239 7.45 -0.62 -24.21
CA ASN A 239 8.33 -1.30 -25.16
C ASN A 239 9.53 -1.89 -24.44
N VAL A 240 9.89 -3.12 -24.79
CA VAL A 240 11.03 -3.84 -24.25
C VAL A 240 12.04 -4.03 -25.37
N PHE A 241 13.25 -3.50 -25.16
CA PHE A 241 14.37 -3.64 -26.08
C PHE A 241 15.48 -4.45 -25.44
N LYS A 242 16.06 -5.38 -26.20
CA LYS A 242 17.34 -5.99 -25.84
C LYS A 242 18.46 -5.03 -26.15
N ARG A 243 19.34 -4.81 -25.17
CA ARG A 243 20.53 -3.98 -25.29
C ARG A 243 21.74 -4.80 -25.72
N ASP A 244 22.53 -4.26 -26.63
CA ASP A 244 23.93 -4.66 -26.83
C ASP A 244 24.83 -3.68 -26.05
N PRO A 245 25.45 -4.11 -24.94
CA PRO A 245 26.30 -3.22 -24.12
C PRO A 245 27.54 -2.68 -24.84
N ALA A 246 28.03 -3.37 -25.87
CA ALA A 246 29.26 -2.97 -26.56
C ALA A 246 29.02 -1.82 -27.54
N SER A 247 27.91 -1.87 -28.27
CA SER A 247 27.55 -0.86 -29.28
C SER A 247 26.51 0.15 -28.78
N GLY A 248 25.76 -0.19 -27.74
CA GLY A 248 24.58 0.53 -27.31
C GLY A 248 23.34 0.32 -28.19
N CYS A 249 23.44 -0.47 -29.27
CA CYS A 249 22.30 -0.74 -30.15
C CYS A 249 21.15 -1.45 -29.41
N LEU A 250 19.92 -1.16 -29.85
CA LEU A 250 18.71 -1.75 -29.31
C LEU A 250 18.04 -2.66 -30.35
N SER A 251 17.57 -3.83 -29.90
CA SER A 251 16.72 -4.71 -30.68
C SER A 251 15.35 -4.81 -30.01
N HIS A 252 14.29 -4.38 -30.69
CA HIS A 252 12.93 -4.48 -30.16
C HIS A 252 12.56 -5.95 -29.93
N LEU A 253 12.03 -6.26 -28.74
CA LEU A 253 11.54 -7.59 -28.40
C LEU A 253 10.01 -7.61 -28.43
N HIS A 254 9.38 -6.81 -27.57
CA HIS A 254 7.95 -6.83 -27.33
C HIS A 254 7.40 -5.44 -27.02
N SER A 255 6.13 -5.23 -27.34
CA SER A 255 5.35 -4.07 -26.90
C SER A 255 4.15 -4.58 -26.11
N HIS A 256 3.95 -4.05 -24.91
CA HIS A 256 2.83 -4.41 -24.05
C HIS A 256 1.85 -3.25 -23.97
N PHE A 257 0.66 -3.44 -24.52
CA PHE A 257 -0.39 -2.44 -24.54
C PHE A 257 -1.13 -2.39 -23.19
N ILE A 258 -0.98 -1.29 -22.45
CA ILE A 258 -1.62 -1.05 -21.14
C ILE A 258 -2.89 -0.19 -21.29
N ARG A 259 -3.09 0.46 -22.44
CA ARG A 259 -4.30 1.24 -22.78
C ARG A 259 -4.51 2.49 -21.92
N VAL A 260 -3.47 2.99 -21.31
CA VAL A 260 -3.47 4.24 -20.53
C VAL A 260 -2.28 5.09 -20.97
N GLY A 261 -2.35 6.41 -20.77
CA GLY A 261 -1.18 7.24 -21.01
C GLY A 261 -0.09 6.88 -20.01
N LEU A 262 1.10 6.53 -20.47
CA LEU A 262 2.22 6.15 -19.62
C LEU A 262 3.21 7.31 -19.52
N ASP A 263 3.83 7.47 -18.36
CA ASP A 263 4.81 8.52 -18.04
C ASP A 263 6.13 7.85 -17.58
N ASN A 264 6.80 8.34 -16.53
CA ASN A 264 8.10 7.83 -16.08
C ASN A 264 8.02 6.39 -15.52
N ILE A 265 9.13 5.67 -15.68
CA ILE A 265 9.31 4.27 -15.28
C ILE A 265 10.37 4.20 -14.19
N THR A 266 10.07 3.54 -13.08
CA THR A 266 11.05 3.17 -12.05
C THR A 266 11.16 1.66 -11.98
N VAL A 267 12.38 1.12 -12.12
CA VAL A 267 12.65 -0.31 -11.99
C VAL A 267 12.98 -0.63 -10.53
N LEU A 268 12.28 -1.60 -9.95
CA LEU A 268 12.46 -2.06 -8.57
C LEU A 268 13.54 -3.13 -8.49
N GLU A 269 14.14 -3.34 -7.32
CA GLU A 269 15.19 -4.35 -7.08
C GLU A 269 14.78 -5.77 -7.48
N ASN A 270 13.49 -6.10 -7.34
CA ASN A 270 12.93 -7.41 -7.73
C ASN A 270 12.70 -7.56 -9.25
N GLY A 271 12.98 -6.52 -10.04
CA GLY A 271 12.80 -6.49 -11.50
C GLY A 271 11.39 -6.12 -11.96
N GLU A 272 10.46 -5.83 -11.04
CA GLU A 272 9.17 -5.20 -11.38
C GLU A 272 9.35 -3.72 -11.68
N MET A 273 8.36 -3.10 -12.32
CA MET A 273 8.39 -1.67 -12.62
C MET A 273 7.23 -0.95 -11.96
N LEU A 274 7.49 0.22 -11.38
CA LEU A 274 6.44 1.21 -11.15
C LEU A 274 6.35 2.13 -12.37
N VAL A 275 5.13 2.39 -12.81
CA VAL A 275 4.86 3.32 -13.90
C VAL A 275 3.76 4.27 -13.44
N ALA A 276 4.07 5.56 -13.45
CA ALA A 276 3.05 6.58 -13.30
C ALA A 276 2.24 6.65 -14.60
N VAL A 277 0.91 6.72 -14.48
CA VAL A 277 0.02 6.69 -15.63
C VAL A 277 -1.01 7.80 -15.56
N GLN A 278 -1.45 8.22 -16.74
CA GLN A 278 -2.37 9.31 -17.02
C GLN A 278 -3.69 8.74 -17.56
N PRO A 279 -4.69 8.49 -16.69
CA PRO A 279 -5.94 7.85 -17.09
C PRO A 279 -6.78 8.66 -18.07
N ASN A 280 -6.62 9.98 -18.05
CA ASN A 280 -7.37 10.91 -18.88
C ASN A 280 -6.45 12.04 -19.37
N LEU A 281 -5.86 11.84 -20.55
CA LEU A 281 -4.93 12.79 -21.17
C LEU A 281 -5.61 14.12 -21.54
N ILE A 282 -6.94 14.14 -21.70
CA ILE A 282 -7.69 15.38 -21.95
C ILE A 282 -7.82 16.20 -20.66
N ALA A 283 -8.08 15.55 -19.52
CA ALA A 283 -8.09 16.21 -18.22
C ALA A 283 -6.69 16.75 -17.88
N LEU A 284 -5.63 15.95 -18.10
CA LEU A 284 -4.25 16.38 -17.91
C LEU A 284 -3.90 17.62 -18.75
N ALA A 285 -4.24 17.61 -20.05
CA ALA A 285 -3.99 18.75 -20.93
C ALA A 285 -4.75 20.02 -20.54
N ARG A 286 -5.87 19.89 -19.80
CA ARG A 286 -6.59 21.03 -19.23
C ARG A 286 -5.93 21.50 -17.92
N HIS A 287 -5.55 20.57 -17.05
CA HIS A 287 -4.83 20.86 -15.80
C HIS A 287 -3.52 21.63 -16.05
N PHE A 288 -2.75 21.28 -17.08
CA PHE A 288 -1.55 22.04 -17.46
C PHE A 288 -1.82 23.49 -17.89
N LYS A 289 -3.07 23.85 -18.23
CA LYS A 289 -3.45 25.22 -18.58
C LYS A 289 -4.12 25.96 -17.42
N ASP A 290 -4.75 25.22 -16.53
CA ASP A 290 -5.55 25.76 -15.43
C ASP A 290 -5.39 24.85 -14.19
N PRO A 291 -4.69 25.32 -13.14
CA PRO A 291 -4.45 24.53 -11.94
C PRO A 291 -5.74 24.14 -11.19
N GLU A 292 -6.85 24.85 -11.41
CA GLU A 292 -8.14 24.55 -10.78
C GLU A 292 -8.82 23.31 -11.39
N VAL A 293 -8.42 22.90 -12.60
CA VAL A 293 -8.95 21.70 -13.25
C VAL A 293 -8.17 20.48 -12.80
N VAL A 294 -8.80 19.56 -12.07
CA VAL A 294 -8.14 18.32 -11.63
C VAL A 294 -7.93 17.32 -12.77
N SER A 295 -6.83 16.56 -12.68
CA SER A 295 -6.56 15.39 -13.53
C SER A 295 -6.36 14.16 -12.65
N PRO A 296 -6.99 13.00 -12.93
CA PRO A 296 -6.74 11.80 -12.16
C PRO A 296 -5.27 11.40 -12.13
N SER A 297 -4.87 10.76 -11.04
CA SER A 297 -3.53 10.20 -10.85
C SER A 297 -3.63 8.71 -10.58
N GLN A 298 -2.72 7.94 -11.14
CA GLN A 298 -2.66 6.50 -10.97
C GLN A 298 -1.21 6.01 -11.08
N VAL A 299 -0.86 5.00 -10.28
CA VAL A 299 0.43 4.30 -10.35
C VAL A 299 0.17 2.81 -10.50
N LEU A 300 0.80 2.20 -11.48
CA LEU A 300 0.72 0.76 -11.75
C LEU A 300 2.06 0.10 -11.43
N LYS A 301 2.00 -1.10 -10.84
CA LYS A 301 3.16 -2.00 -10.76
C LYS A 301 3.04 -3.06 -11.85
N LEU A 302 4.03 -3.13 -12.72
CA LEU A 302 4.08 -4.00 -13.88
C LEU A 302 5.09 -5.13 -13.65
N ARG A 303 4.70 -6.33 -14.09
CA ARG A 303 5.56 -7.52 -14.14
C ARG A 303 5.57 -8.06 -15.55
N ILE A 304 6.72 -7.95 -16.20
CA ILE A 304 6.94 -8.48 -17.56
C ILE A 304 7.65 -9.83 -17.46
N ASN A 305 6.98 -10.88 -17.97
CA ASN A 305 7.50 -12.23 -18.08
C ASN A 305 7.41 -12.70 -19.53
N LYS A 306 8.52 -12.58 -20.28
CA LYS A 306 8.57 -12.86 -21.73
C LYS A 306 7.55 -11.98 -22.48
N GLU A 307 6.55 -12.60 -23.13
CA GLU A 307 5.52 -11.92 -23.92
C GLU A 307 4.33 -11.41 -23.08
N LYS A 308 4.25 -11.75 -21.78
CA LYS A 308 3.13 -11.37 -20.93
C LYS A 308 3.52 -10.22 -20.00
N CYS A 309 2.68 -9.18 -19.96
CA CYS A 309 2.75 -8.11 -18.98
C CYS A 309 1.50 -8.19 -18.08
N ASP A 310 1.71 -8.53 -16.81
CA ASP A 310 0.70 -8.41 -15.77
C ASP A 310 0.90 -7.07 -15.06
N PHE A 311 -0.18 -6.44 -14.61
CA PHE A 311 -0.09 -5.21 -13.83
C PHE A 311 -1.13 -5.17 -12.72
N GLU A 312 -0.79 -4.47 -11.64
CA GLU A 312 -1.69 -4.15 -10.55
C GLU A 312 -1.66 -2.65 -10.25
N GLU A 313 -2.81 -2.12 -9.82
CA GLU A 313 -2.92 -0.75 -9.35
C GLU A 313 -2.36 -0.66 -7.94
N ILE A 314 -1.43 0.27 -7.69
CA ILE A 314 -0.83 0.49 -6.36
C ILE A 314 -1.39 1.75 -5.70
N TYR A 315 -1.79 2.73 -6.51
CA TYR A 315 -2.37 3.98 -6.07
C TYR A 315 -3.30 4.52 -7.14
N SER A 316 -4.44 5.08 -6.74
CA SER A 316 -5.20 5.95 -7.62
C SER A 316 -6.08 6.95 -6.88
N ASN A 317 -6.26 8.12 -7.51
CA ASN A 317 -7.06 9.20 -6.97
C ASN A 317 -7.70 10.01 -8.11
N SER A 318 -8.86 10.61 -7.85
CA SER A 318 -9.59 11.41 -8.85
C SER A 318 -8.90 12.72 -9.26
N GLY A 319 -7.77 13.07 -8.64
CA GLY A 319 -6.98 14.27 -8.87
C GLY A 319 -7.03 15.29 -7.73
N ASN A 320 -7.85 15.05 -6.70
CA ASN A 320 -8.00 15.99 -5.58
C ASN A 320 -6.82 15.95 -4.60
N GLN A 321 -6.14 14.80 -4.49
CA GLN A 321 -4.98 14.65 -3.62
C GLN A 321 -3.68 15.03 -4.35
N LEU A 322 -3.52 14.56 -5.59
CA LEU A 322 -2.47 14.92 -6.52
C LEU A 322 -3.03 14.79 -7.93
N SER A 323 -2.86 15.82 -8.76
CA SER A 323 -3.27 15.79 -10.16
C SER A 323 -2.13 15.42 -11.10
N GLY A 324 -2.38 14.47 -12.00
CA GLY A 324 -1.45 14.06 -13.05
C GLY A 324 -0.11 13.53 -12.55
N ALA A 325 -0.11 12.43 -11.79
CA ALA A 325 1.11 11.75 -11.38
C ALA A 325 2.02 11.42 -12.59
N SER A 326 3.28 11.84 -12.54
CA SER A 326 4.26 11.66 -13.63
C SER A 326 5.39 10.70 -13.29
N VAL A 327 5.66 10.48 -12.01
CA VAL A 327 6.70 9.57 -11.52
C VAL A 327 6.26 8.92 -10.21
N ALA A 328 6.71 7.69 -9.96
CA ALA A 328 6.53 7.04 -8.68
C ALA A 328 7.70 6.11 -8.35
N ALA A 329 8.18 6.15 -7.11
CA ALA A 329 9.25 5.29 -6.61
C ALA A 329 8.87 4.63 -5.27
N MET A 330 9.52 3.51 -4.96
CA MET A 330 9.38 2.85 -3.66
C MET A 330 10.58 3.17 -2.78
N TYR A 331 10.33 3.65 -1.57
CA TYR A 331 11.34 3.65 -0.51
C TYR A 331 10.93 2.63 0.55
N LYS A 332 11.68 1.52 0.63
CA LYS A 332 11.28 0.34 1.40
C LYS A 332 9.92 -0.15 0.92
N ASN A 333 8.86 0.07 1.68
CA ASN A 333 7.49 -0.28 1.29
C ASN A 333 6.62 0.95 1.01
N ASP A 334 7.12 2.16 1.23
CA ASP A 334 6.33 3.38 1.09
C ASP A 334 6.45 3.91 -0.33
N LEU A 335 5.33 4.40 -0.86
CA LEU A 335 5.22 4.91 -2.21
C LEU A 335 5.42 6.42 -2.22
N ILE A 336 6.32 6.91 -3.07
CA ILE A 336 6.59 8.32 -3.31
C ILE A 336 6.06 8.66 -4.71
N ILE A 337 5.27 9.72 -4.83
CA ILE A 337 4.63 10.10 -6.11
C ILE A 337 4.88 11.59 -6.41
N GLY A 338 5.41 11.86 -7.60
CA GLY A 338 5.61 13.19 -8.17
C GLY A 338 4.58 13.55 -9.24
N SER A 339 4.55 14.81 -9.65
CA SER A 339 3.68 15.35 -10.70
C SER A 339 4.39 16.46 -11.45
N ALA A 340 4.17 16.53 -12.76
CA ALA A 340 4.79 17.53 -13.60
C ALA A 340 4.34 18.97 -13.32
N SER A 341 3.20 19.18 -12.66
CA SER A 341 2.65 20.52 -12.42
C SER A 341 2.34 20.84 -10.97
N GLU A 342 1.94 19.85 -10.16
CA GLU A 342 1.50 20.11 -8.78
C GLU A 342 2.65 20.61 -7.88
N ALA A 343 2.30 21.39 -6.85
CA ALA A 343 3.26 21.95 -5.91
C ALA A 343 3.59 21.06 -4.70
N LYS A 344 3.65 19.74 -4.91
CA LYS A 344 3.87 18.75 -3.86
C LYS A 344 4.39 17.42 -4.39
N ILE A 345 5.10 16.70 -3.52
CA ILE A 345 5.39 15.26 -3.62
C ILE A 345 4.52 14.55 -2.58
N LEU A 346 3.85 13.46 -2.96
CA LEU A 346 3.13 12.60 -2.02
C LEU A 346 4.04 11.50 -1.48
N TYR A 347 3.88 11.18 -0.19
CA TYR A 347 4.43 10.02 0.49
C TYR A 347 3.27 9.21 1.06
N CYS A 348 3.03 8.04 0.49
CA CYS A 348 1.98 7.12 0.88
C CYS A 348 2.61 5.96 1.65
N ARG A 349 2.33 5.90 2.95
CA ARG A 349 2.80 4.80 3.77
C ARG A 349 2.08 3.53 3.34
N SER A 350 2.85 2.49 3.06
CA SER A 350 2.27 1.14 3.03
C SER A 350 1.89 0.80 4.47
N HIS A 351 0.69 0.25 4.66
CA HIS A 351 0.38 -0.47 5.89
C HIS A 351 1.40 -1.62 5.96
N GLY A 352 2.45 -1.43 6.76
CA GLY A 352 3.80 -1.92 6.44
C GLY A 352 3.89 -3.40 6.12
N VAL A 353 4.53 -3.72 4.98
CA VAL A 353 4.73 -5.08 4.45
C VAL A 353 3.39 -5.80 4.28
N ASP A 354 3.05 -6.24 3.07
CA ASP A 354 2.10 -7.35 2.94
C ASP A 354 2.73 -8.57 3.63
N ILE A 355 2.54 -8.68 4.95
CA ILE A 355 2.86 -9.86 5.74
C ILE A 355 1.89 -10.90 5.23
N THR A 356 2.29 -11.60 4.17
CA THR A 356 1.46 -12.63 3.55
C THR A 356 1.19 -13.75 4.54
N LEU A 357 0.10 -14.46 4.34
CA LEU A 357 -0.26 -15.59 5.19
C LEU A 357 0.84 -16.68 5.21
N ASP A 358 1.49 -16.93 4.07
CA ASP A 358 2.59 -17.90 3.95
C ASP A 358 3.82 -17.48 4.77
N ASN A 359 4.20 -16.20 4.71
CA ASN A 359 5.30 -15.68 5.52
C ASN A 359 4.96 -15.73 7.01
N TRP A 360 3.71 -15.45 7.38
CA TRP A 360 3.23 -15.55 8.75
C TRP A 360 3.34 -16.98 9.28
N GLN A 361 2.89 -17.97 8.49
CA GLN A 361 2.99 -19.38 8.84
C GLN A 361 4.44 -19.82 9.05
N LYS A 362 5.34 -19.42 8.15
CA LYS A 362 6.79 -19.73 8.24
C LYS A 362 7.45 -19.10 9.46
N LYS A 363 7.00 -17.92 9.87
CA LYS A 363 7.49 -17.21 11.06
C LYS A 363 7.03 -17.83 12.36
N GLY A 364 5.85 -18.44 12.38
CA GLY A 364 5.28 -19.03 13.58
C GLY A 364 5.86 -20.40 13.97
N GLY A 365 5.51 -20.84 15.17
CA GLY A 365 5.83 -22.15 15.71
C GLY A 365 4.57 -22.91 16.12
N PHE A 366 4.74 -24.18 16.47
CA PHE A 366 3.69 -25.01 17.03
C PHE A 366 4.08 -25.50 18.43
N ALA A 367 3.13 -25.46 19.35
CA ALA A 367 3.24 -26.07 20.67
C ALA A 367 2.20 -27.19 20.83
N THR A 368 2.62 -28.34 21.35
CA THR A 368 1.69 -29.41 21.74
C THR A 368 1.13 -29.11 23.12
N ILE A 369 -0.17 -28.83 23.21
CA ILE A 369 -0.88 -28.45 24.44
C ILE A 369 -2.13 -29.31 24.56
N LYS A 370 -2.30 -30.02 25.69
CA LYS A 370 -3.43 -30.95 25.90
C LYS A 370 -3.72 -31.84 24.68
N SER A 371 -2.67 -32.38 24.04
CA SER A 371 -2.71 -33.20 22.82
C SER A 371 -3.18 -32.52 21.52
N HIS A 372 -3.18 -31.18 21.48
CA HIS A 372 -3.46 -30.38 20.30
C HIS A 372 -2.21 -29.62 19.84
N GLN A 373 -2.03 -29.50 18.53
CA GLN A 373 -1.06 -28.59 17.93
C GLN A 373 -1.65 -27.18 17.89
N ILE A 374 -1.04 -26.28 18.66
CA ILE A 374 -1.42 -24.88 18.74
C ILE A 374 -0.36 -24.05 18.03
N PHE A 375 -0.75 -23.40 16.94
CA PHE A 375 0.10 -22.47 16.23
C PHE A 375 0.19 -21.15 16.99
N TYR A 376 1.36 -20.54 17.02
CA TYR A 376 1.57 -19.21 17.58
C TYR A 376 2.69 -18.48 16.85
N VAL A 377 2.59 -17.15 16.81
CA VAL A 377 3.68 -16.28 16.36
C VAL A 377 4.17 -15.48 17.56
N MET A 378 5.48 -15.30 17.66
CA MET A 378 6.12 -14.49 18.69
C MET A 378 7.26 -13.67 18.09
N GLU A 379 7.31 -12.37 18.39
CA GLU A 379 8.37 -11.46 17.95
C GLU A 379 8.51 -10.29 18.93
N GLY A 380 9.67 -9.63 18.89
CA GLY A 380 9.94 -8.42 19.63
C GLY A 380 10.54 -8.67 21.00
N GLU A 381 10.85 -7.56 21.66
CA GLU A 381 11.47 -7.51 22.98
C GLU A 381 10.67 -6.55 23.89
N GLY A 382 10.89 -6.62 25.20
CA GLY A 382 10.15 -5.81 26.18
C GLY A 382 9.04 -6.59 26.90
N PRO A 383 8.06 -5.88 27.52
CA PRO A 383 6.94 -6.51 28.22
C PRO A 383 6.16 -7.44 27.30
N ALA A 384 5.68 -8.57 27.83
CA ALA A 384 4.93 -9.53 27.03
C ALA A 384 3.54 -8.97 26.70
N LEU A 385 3.14 -9.07 25.43
CA LEU A 385 1.81 -8.69 24.94
C LEU A 385 1.14 -9.88 24.27
N LEU A 386 0.08 -10.41 24.88
CA LEU A 386 -0.76 -11.45 24.31
C LEU A 386 -1.85 -10.84 23.43
N LEU A 387 -1.89 -11.23 22.16
CA LEU A 387 -2.94 -10.87 21.22
C LEU A 387 -3.94 -12.02 21.06
N LEU A 388 -5.21 -11.79 21.36
CA LEU A 388 -6.28 -12.78 21.23
C LEU A 388 -7.25 -12.39 20.09
N HIS A 389 -7.23 -13.15 19.00
CA HIS A 389 -7.90 -12.81 17.74
C HIS A 389 -9.44 -12.97 17.77
N ALA A 390 -10.11 -12.36 16.79
CA ALA A 390 -11.53 -12.54 16.51
C ALA A 390 -11.84 -13.85 15.74
N TYR A 391 -13.13 -14.16 15.56
CA TYR A 391 -13.58 -15.29 14.75
C TYR A 391 -14.40 -14.79 13.55
N PRO A 392 -14.16 -15.24 12.31
CA PRO A 392 -13.40 -16.43 11.90
C PRO A 392 -11.92 -16.17 11.51
N THR A 393 -11.29 -15.12 12.04
CA THR A 393 -9.85 -14.86 11.80
C THR A 393 -8.96 -15.77 12.66
N ALA A 394 -7.68 -15.43 12.74
CA ALA A 394 -6.62 -16.12 13.48
C ALA A 394 -5.56 -15.10 13.93
N SER A 395 -4.41 -15.53 14.44
CA SER A 395 -3.27 -14.66 14.78
C SER A 395 -2.88 -13.71 13.66
N TRP A 396 -2.98 -14.15 12.40
CA TRP A 396 -2.71 -13.33 11.22
C TRP A 396 -3.66 -12.12 11.08
N GLY A 397 -4.81 -12.12 11.76
CA GLY A 397 -5.70 -10.95 11.83
C GLY A 397 -5.07 -9.72 12.49
N TRP A 398 -3.88 -9.88 13.11
CA TRP A 398 -3.10 -8.80 13.70
C TRP A 398 -1.98 -8.27 12.78
N HIS A 399 -1.80 -8.83 11.58
CA HIS A 399 -0.62 -8.57 10.75
C HIS A 399 -0.37 -7.07 10.45
N ARG A 400 -1.42 -6.24 10.32
CA ARG A 400 -1.27 -4.80 10.04
C ARG A 400 -0.81 -3.98 11.25
N VAL A 401 -1.14 -4.41 12.47
CA VAL A 401 -0.70 -3.74 13.71
C VAL A 401 0.57 -4.36 14.31
N TRP A 402 0.90 -5.58 13.88
CA TRP A 402 2.00 -6.36 14.41
C TRP A 402 3.36 -5.65 14.36
N PRO A 403 3.79 -5.00 13.23
CA PRO A 403 5.10 -4.38 13.14
C PRO A 403 5.33 -3.29 14.19
N GLU A 404 4.33 -2.46 14.47
CA GLU A 404 4.46 -1.38 15.46
C GLU A 404 4.41 -1.91 16.89
N LEU A 405 3.55 -2.90 17.17
CA LEU A 405 3.50 -3.53 18.49
C LEU A 405 4.82 -4.24 18.83
N ALA A 406 5.41 -4.94 17.86
CA ALA A 406 6.67 -5.69 18.04
C ALA A 406 7.91 -4.81 18.31
N LYS A 407 7.82 -3.50 18.05
CA LYS A 407 8.89 -2.54 18.41
C LYS A 407 9.01 -2.30 19.91
N SER A 408 7.89 -2.43 20.64
CA SER A 408 7.80 -2.04 22.06
C SER A 408 7.48 -3.20 22.99
N PHE A 409 7.00 -4.31 22.44
CA PHE A 409 6.56 -5.48 23.19
C PHE A 409 7.16 -6.77 22.64
N LYS A 410 7.31 -7.75 23.53
CA LYS A 410 7.41 -9.16 23.13
C LYS A 410 6.01 -9.67 22.85
N VAL A 411 5.58 -9.55 21.59
CA VAL A 411 4.21 -9.86 21.16
C VAL A 411 4.07 -11.36 20.95
N VAL A 412 2.98 -11.94 21.44
CA VAL A 412 2.60 -13.35 21.25
C VAL A 412 1.16 -13.42 20.76
N ALA A 413 0.93 -14.07 19.62
CA ALA A 413 -0.42 -14.32 19.10
C ALA A 413 -0.61 -15.81 18.81
N PRO A 414 -1.36 -16.56 19.64
CA PRO A 414 -1.79 -17.91 19.29
C PRO A 414 -2.96 -17.89 18.30
N ASP A 415 -3.03 -18.92 17.47
CA ASP A 415 -4.29 -19.33 16.88
C ASP A 415 -5.06 -20.16 17.91
N LEU A 416 -6.22 -19.69 18.34
CA LEU A 416 -7.07 -20.44 19.26
C LEU A 416 -7.48 -21.79 18.64
N LEU A 417 -7.67 -22.82 19.47
CA LEU A 417 -8.14 -24.13 19.00
C LEU A 417 -9.43 -23.95 18.20
N GLY A 418 -9.48 -24.50 16.99
CA GLY A 418 -10.58 -24.26 16.05
C GLY A 418 -10.33 -23.17 15.01
N SER A 419 -9.25 -22.39 15.12
CA SER A 419 -8.89 -21.29 14.21
C SER A 419 -7.53 -21.48 13.52
N GLY A 420 -7.34 -20.76 12.41
CA GLY A 420 -6.07 -20.62 11.70
C GLY A 420 -5.31 -21.91 11.41
N PHE A 421 -4.05 -22.00 11.81
CA PHE A 421 -3.20 -23.18 11.66
C PHE A 421 -3.29 -24.15 12.84
N SER A 422 -3.95 -23.76 13.94
CA SER A 422 -4.20 -24.65 15.07
C SER A 422 -5.16 -25.79 14.71
N ASP A 423 -5.07 -26.87 15.50
CA ASP A 423 -5.90 -28.05 15.36
C ASP A 423 -7.40 -27.75 15.48
N LYS A 424 -8.19 -28.56 14.76
CA LYS A 424 -9.66 -28.43 14.68
C LYS A 424 -10.34 -29.79 14.88
N PRO A 425 -10.12 -30.43 16.05
CA PRO A 425 -10.60 -31.79 16.30
C PRO A 425 -12.12 -31.89 16.21
N LYS A 426 -12.61 -32.88 15.48
CA LYS A 426 -14.06 -33.16 15.42
C LYS A 426 -14.55 -33.60 16.79
N GLY A 427 -15.61 -32.98 17.29
CA GLY A 427 -16.11 -33.25 18.65
C GLY A 427 -15.17 -32.79 19.77
N GLY A 428 -14.19 -31.94 19.45
CA GLY A 428 -13.33 -31.32 20.45
C GLY A 428 -14.09 -30.36 21.37
N ASN A 429 -13.49 -30.05 22.51
CA ASN A 429 -13.99 -29.03 23.42
C ASN A 429 -13.55 -27.65 22.94
N TYR A 430 -14.51 -26.82 22.50
CA TYR A 430 -14.27 -25.45 22.04
C TYR A 430 -14.82 -24.41 23.02
N SER A 431 -15.09 -24.80 24.28
CA SER A 431 -15.55 -23.85 25.29
C SER A 431 -14.47 -22.81 25.60
N ILE A 432 -14.90 -21.59 25.92
CA ILE A 432 -14.01 -20.49 26.33
C ILE A 432 -13.15 -20.93 27.53
N ILE A 433 -13.73 -21.65 28.49
CA ILE A 433 -12.98 -22.22 29.62
C ILE A 433 -11.80 -23.10 29.15
N TYR A 434 -12.03 -23.99 28.19
CA TYR A 434 -10.99 -24.90 27.69
C TYR A 434 -9.95 -24.17 26.83
N LEU A 435 -10.39 -23.18 26.05
CA LEU A 435 -9.47 -22.32 25.30
C LEU A 435 -8.57 -21.51 26.23
N THR A 436 -9.10 -21.02 27.35
CA THR A 436 -8.31 -20.36 28.39
C THR A 436 -7.26 -21.29 28.98
N ASP A 437 -7.58 -22.56 29.26
CA ASP A 437 -6.58 -23.53 29.71
C ASP A 437 -5.42 -23.68 28.72
N ILE A 438 -5.75 -23.73 27.42
CA ILE A 438 -4.75 -23.86 26.36
C ILE A 438 -3.84 -22.62 26.33
N VAL A 439 -4.42 -21.42 26.44
CA VAL A 439 -3.67 -20.16 26.43
C VAL A 439 -2.78 -20.05 27.66
N GLU A 440 -3.26 -20.38 28.86
CA GLU A 440 -2.42 -20.38 30.07
C GLU A 440 -1.27 -21.39 29.97
N GLU A 441 -1.52 -22.61 29.46
CA GLU A 441 -0.45 -23.59 29.26
C GLU A 441 0.55 -23.14 28.20
N LEU A 442 0.11 -22.46 27.13
CA LEU A 442 1.00 -21.88 26.13
C LEU A 442 1.92 -20.84 26.75
N LEU A 443 1.37 -19.86 27.49
CA LEU A 443 2.14 -18.81 28.13
C LEU A 443 3.16 -19.40 29.11
N ASN A 444 2.75 -20.40 29.90
CA ASN A 444 3.64 -21.13 30.80
C ASN A 444 4.80 -21.81 30.06
N ARG A 445 4.53 -22.47 28.92
CA ARG A 445 5.57 -23.11 28.08
C ARG A 445 6.53 -22.10 27.46
N LEU A 446 6.03 -20.91 27.12
CA LEU A 446 6.84 -19.81 26.59
C LEU A 446 7.59 -19.04 27.68
N GLY A 447 7.44 -19.41 28.95
CA GLY A 447 8.08 -18.75 30.09
C GLY A 447 7.51 -17.38 30.39
N ILE A 448 6.30 -17.06 29.91
CA ILE A 448 5.62 -15.78 30.12
C ILE A 448 4.83 -15.87 31.43
N ARG A 449 5.30 -15.15 32.43
CA ARG A 449 4.69 -15.10 33.78
C ARG A 449 3.91 -13.83 34.04
N GLU A 450 4.18 -12.78 33.28
CA GLU A 450 3.53 -11.48 33.35
C GLU A 450 3.18 -11.04 31.93
N VAL A 451 1.96 -10.52 31.72
CA VAL A 451 1.45 -10.24 30.38
C VAL A 451 0.44 -9.10 30.34
N HIS A 452 0.54 -8.27 29.30
CA HIS A 452 -0.51 -7.38 28.84
C HIS A 452 -1.37 -8.10 27.80
N ILE A 453 -2.68 -7.85 27.78
CA ILE A 453 -3.60 -8.53 26.86
C ILE A 453 -4.28 -7.51 25.95
N LEU A 454 -4.25 -7.77 24.64
CA LEU A 454 -5.07 -7.08 23.64
C LEU A 454 -5.98 -8.10 22.97
N ALA A 455 -7.29 -8.00 23.18
CA ALA A 455 -8.24 -9.06 22.84
C ALA A 455 -9.42 -8.55 21.99
N HIS A 456 -9.61 -9.15 20.81
CA HIS A 456 -10.60 -8.73 19.81
C HIS A 456 -11.77 -9.72 19.73
N ALA A 457 -13.00 -9.21 19.83
CA ALA A 457 -14.27 -9.93 19.64
C ALA A 457 -14.34 -11.30 20.36
N TYR A 458 -14.05 -12.39 19.66
CA TYR A 458 -14.06 -13.75 20.20
C TYR A 458 -12.99 -13.94 21.29
N GLY A 459 -11.77 -13.46 21.05
CA GLY A 459 -10.68 -13.49 22.01
C GLY A 459 -10.96 -12.71 23.30
N SER A 460 -11.87 -11.72 23.25
CA SER A 460 -12.29 -10.98 24.44
C SER A 460 -12.94 -11.89 25.51
N LEU A 461 -13.60 -12.97 25.12
CA LEU A 461 -14.20 -13.92 26.06
C LEU A 461 -13.13 -14.75 26.79
N VAL A 462 -12.07 -15.14 26.08
CA VAL A 462 -10.91 -15.82 26.68
C VAL A 462 -10.22 -14.89 27.68
N ALA A 463 -10.07 -13.60 27.35
CA ALA A 463 -9.55 -12.59 28.26
C ALA A 463 -10.45 -12.37 29.50
N GLN A 464 -11.78 -12.40 29.34
CA GLN A 464 -12.73 -12.35 30.45
C GLN A 464 -12.62 -13.55 31.40
N GLU A 465 -12.33 -14.74 30.89
CA GLU A 465 -12.09 -15.90 31.74
C GLU A 465 -10.70 -15.86 32.39
N LEU A 466 -9.67 -15.40 31.69
CA LEU A 466 -8.33 -15.19 32.27
C LEU A 466 -8.38 -14.26 33.49
N ILE A 467 -9.07 -13.13 33.36
CA ILE A 467 -9.19 -12.18 34.48
C ILE A 467 -10.05 -12.73 35.63
N ALA A 468 -11.06 -13.56 35.34
CA ALA A 468 -11.84 -14.23 36.37
C ALA A 468 -10.96 -15.17 37.20
N ARG A 469 -10.13 -16.01 36.55
CA ARG A 469 -9.18 -16.90 37.23
C ARG A 469 -8.10 -16.13 38.00
N PHE A 470 -7.60 -15.05 37.42
CA PHE A 470 -6.63 -14.18 38.08
C PHE A 470 -7.18 -13.58 39.38
N ASN A 471 -8.43 -13.11 39.36
CA ASN A 471 -9.09 -12.59 40.56
C ASN A 471 -9.36 -13.70 41.59
N ASP A 472 -9.84 -14.87 41.16
CA ASP A 472 -10.12 -16.03 42.02
C ASP A 472 -8.85 -16.45 42.80
N SER A 473 -7.69 -16.40 42.15
CA SER A 473 -6.38 -16.74 42.76
C SER A 473 -5.88 -15.68 43.76
N GLY A 474 -6.36 -14.44 43.65
CA GLY A 474 -5.97 -13.32 44.50
C GLY A 474 -6.79 -13.17 45.80
N GLU A 475 -7.96 -13.79 45.92
CA GLU A 475 -8.82 -13.70 47.12
C GLU A 475 -8.31 -14.55 48.31
N GLU A 476 -7.39 -15.53 48.10
CA GLU A 476 -6.78 -16.34 49.18
C GLU A 476 -5.42 -15.84 49.71
N GLY A 477 -4.99 -14.63 49.35
CA GLY A 477 -3.97 -13.88 50.13
C GLY A 477 -2.51 -14.34 50.06
N HIS A 478 -2.13 -15.28 49.19
CA HIS A 478 -0.73 -15.69 48.99
C HIS A 478 -0.37 -15.85 47.51
N PHE A 479 0.08 -14.76 46.86
CA PHE A 479 0.81 -14.85 45.60
C PHE A 479 2.18 -15.50 45.85
N ASN A 480 2.26 -16.81 45.70
CA ASN A 480 3.51 -17.53 45.69
C ASN A 480 4.05 -17.54 44.25
N LYS A 481 5.34 -17.29 44.04
CA LYS A 481 6.01 -17.35 42.71
C LYS A 481 5.92 -18.73 42.00
N SER A 482 5.27 -19.69 42.65
CA SER A 482 5.04 -21.08 42.22
C SER A 482 3.60 -21.36 41.75
N ASP A 483 2.70 -20.37 41.78
CA ASP A 483 1.32 -20.50 41.28
C ASP A 483 1.33 -20.59 39.73
N PRO A 484 0.59 -21.52 39.10
CA PRO A 484 0.67 -21.76 37.66
C PRO A 484 -0.05 -20.69 36.81
N HIS A 485 -0.63 -19.66 37.44
CA HIS A 485 -1.39 -18.61 36.77
C HIS A 485 -0.50 -17.45 36.30
N VAL A 486 -0.85 -16.88 35.15
CA VAL A 486 -0.15 -15.72 34.59
C VAL A 486 -0.57 -14.43 35.32
N HIS A 487 0.40 -13.58 35.66
CA HIS A 487 0.12 -12.24 36.16
C HIS A 487 -0.36 -11.34 35.02
N ILE A 488 -1.54 -10.74 35.17
CA ILE A 488 -2.13 -9.88 34.14
C ILE A 488 -1.89 -8.41 34.50
N SER A 489 -1.09 -7.72 33.69
CA SER A 489 -0.66 -6.34 33.97
C SER A 489 -1.63 -5.30 33.39
N SER A 490 -2.28 -5.58 32.26
CA SER A 490 -3.39 -4.78 31.73
C SER A 490 -4.21 -5.57 30.70
N ILE A 491 -5.46 -5.16 30.46
CA ILE A 491 -6.30 -5.72 29.39
C ILE A 491 -6.93 -4.59 28.58
N CYS A 492 -6.76 -4.64 27.26
CA CYS A 492 -7.48 -3.82 26.29
C CYS A 492 -8.36 -4.71 25.41
N PHE A 493 -9.65 -4.37 25.32
CA PHE A 493 -10.61 -5.06 24.47
C PHE A 493 -10.85 -4.26 23.19
N ILE A 494 -10.97 -4.95 22.06
CA ILE A 494 -11.41 -4.37 20.79
C ILE A 494 -12.74 -5.01 20.40
N ASN A 495 -13.77 -4.19 20.13
CA ASN A 495 -15.09 -4.63 19.65
C ASN A 495 -15.57 -5.96 20.30
N GLY A 496 -15.43 -6.06 21.61
CA GLY A 496 -15.65 -7.30 22.35
C GLY A 496 -17.13 -7.56 22.61
N GLY A 497 -17.58 -8.81 22.46
CA GLY A 497 -18.90 -9.27 22.89
C GLY A 497 -19.04 -9.41 24.41
N ILE A 498 -18.47 -8.46 25.17
CA ILE A 498 -18.25 -8.47 26.63
C ILE A 498 -19.58 -8.50 27.39
N PHE A 499 -20.61 -7.84 26.83
CA PHE A 499 -21.96 -7.82 27.35
C PHE A 499 -22.89 -8.56 26.37
N PRO A 500 -23.23 -9.84 26.65
CA PRO A 500 -24.05 -10.67 25.77
C PRO A 500 -25.38 -10.03 25.37
N GLU A 501 -25.98 -9.25 26.27
CA GLU A 501 -27.28 -8.61 26.10
C GLU A 501 -27.26 -7.40 25.15
N GLU A 502 -26.09 -6.78 24.93
CA GLU A 502 -25.93 -5.67 23.97
C GLU A 502 -25.43 -6.18 22.60
N ALA A 503 -24.85 -7.39 22.57
CA ALA A 503 -24.26 -7.97 21.39
C ALA A 503 -25.31 -8.60 20.46
N ARG A 504 -25.41 -8.11 19.22
CA ARG A 504 -26.37 -8.61 18.23
C ARG A 504 -25.89 -9.89 17.54
N THR A 505 -26.75 -10.89 17.46
CA THR A 505 -26.50 -12.13 16.68
C THR A 505 -27.24 -12.12 15.35
N THR A 506 -26.57 -12.50 14.28
CA THR A 506 -27.17 -12.65 12.95
C THR A 506 -28.16 -13.82 12.89
N TRP A 507 -28.98 -13.86 11.85
CA TRP A 507 -29.86 -15.00 11.58
C TRP A 507 -29.08 -16.30 11.31
N MET A 508 -27.96 -16.23 10.57
CA MET A 508 -27.11 -17.40 10.30
C MET A 508 -26.49 -17.95 11.57
N GLN A 509 -25.99 -17.09 12.45
CA GLN A 509 -25.44 -17.52 13.74
C GLN A 509 -26.51 -18.24 14.57
N ARG A 510 -27.72 -17.67 14.67
CA ARG A 510 -28.86 -18.30 15.37
C ARG A 510 -29.23 -19.66 14.78
N PHE A 511 -29.20 -19.79 13.46
CA PHE A 511 -29.44 -21.08 12.79
C PHE A 511 -28.38 -22.11 13.15
N LEU A 512 -27.10 -21.74 13.07
CA LEU A 512 -25.97 -22.63 13.35
C LEU A 512 -25.90 -23.10 14.81
N LEU A 513 -26.48 -22.35 15.75
CA LEU A 513 -26.60 -22.76 17.15
C LEU A 513 -27.60 -23.91 17.36
N THR A 514 -28.50 -24.17 16.39
CA THR A 514 -29.48 -25.26 16.49
C THR A 514 -28.88 -26.61 16.09
N PRO A 515 -29.37 -27.74 16.63
CA PRO A 515 -28.94 -29.08 16.18
C PRO A 515 -29.11 -29.30 14.67
N VAL A 516 -30.18 -28.74 14.09
CA VAL A 516 -30.45 -28.81 12.65
C VAL A 516 -29.40 -28.03 11.87
N GLY A 517 -29.10 -26.80 12.28
CA GLY A 517 -28.08 -25.98 11.63
C GLY A 517 -26.70 -26.60 11.70
N ALA A 518 -26.34 -27.19 12.85
CA ALA A 518 -25.09 -27.91 13.01
C ALA A 518 -25.01 -29.15 12.09
N ALA A 519 -26.08 -29.94 12.00
CA ALA A 519 -26.14 -31.10 11.10
C ALA A 519 -26.03 -30.68 9.62
N VAL A 520 -26.74 -29.61 9.22
CA VAL A 520 -26.69 -29.08 7.84
C VAL A 520 -25.29 -28.58 7.50
N ALA A 521 -24.70 -27.73 8.33
CA ALA A 521 -23.37 -27.16 8.09
C ALA A 521 -22.26 -28.22 8.13
N GLY A 522 -22.41 -29.27 8.95
CA GLY A 522 -21.50 -30.41 8.98
C GLY A 522 -21.52 -31.24 7.69
N ARG A 523 -22.68 -31.32 7.01
CA ARG A 523 -22.85 -32.07 5.75
C ARG A 523 -22.60 -31.25 4.50
N PHE A 524 -22.93 -29.95 4.56
CA PHE A 524 -22.82 -28.98 3.47
C PHE A 524 -22.15 -27.70 4.01
N PRO A 525 -20.81 -27.70 4.09
CA PRO A 525 -20.12 -26.57 4.68
C PRO A 525 -20.17 -25.34 3.78
N THR A 526 -19.99 -24.17 4.38
CA THR A 526 -20.09 -22.85 3.72
C THR A 526 -19.20 -22.80 2.48
N PRO A 527 -19.70 -22.45 1.28
CA PRO A 527 -18.87 -22.17 0.11
C PRO A 527 -18.20 -20.79 0.22
N TYR A 528 -17.04 -20.63 -0.44
CA TYR A 528 -16.26 -19.37 -0.45
C TYR A 528 -17.10 -18.14 -0.75
N LYS A 529 -17.99 -18.17 -1.77
CA LYS A 529 -18.83 -17.01 -2.12
C LYS A 529 -19.78 -16.56 -1.01
N MET A 530 -20.28 -17.49 -0.21
CA MET A 530 -21.10 -17.15 0.94
C MET A 530 -20.25 -16.61 2.09
N PHE A 531 -19.05 -17.19 2.32
CA PHE A 531 -18.07 -16.65 3.26
C PHE A 531 -17.68 -15.22 2.88
N GLU A 532 -17.21 -14.99 1.66
CA GLU A 532 -16.80 -13.68 1.12
C GLU A 532 -17.88 -12.63 1.34
N ARG A 533 -19.14 -12.94 0.98
CA ARG A 533 -20.26 -12.01 1.16
C ARG A 533 -20.54 -11.70 2.64
N ASN A 534 -20.60 -12.72 3.48
CA ASN A 534 -20.95 -12.56 4.89
C ASN A 534 -19.82 -11.89 5.67
N PHE A 535 -18.58 -12.31 5.46
CA PHE A 535 -17.41 -11.74 6.10
C PHE A 535 -17.19 -10.30 5.62
N SER A 536 -17.25 -9.99 4.33
CA SER A 536 -17.17 -8.59 3.83
C SER A 536 -18.25 -7.66 4.41
N SER A 537 -19.40 -8.19 4.84
CA SER A 537 -20.48 -7.38 5.40
C SER A 537 -20.25 -6.91 6.84
N THR A 538 -19.26 -7.49 7.52
CA THR A 538 -18.86 -7.13 8.89
C THR A 538 -17.88 -5.97 8.94
N PHE A 539 -17.19 -5.69 7.84
CA PHE A 539 -16.30 -4.55 7.67
C PHE A 539 -17.10 -3.30 7.28
N GLY A 540 -16.49 -2.14 7.46
CA GLY A 540 -16.91 -0.88 6.87
C GLY A 540 -17.04 -0.95 5.36
N THR A 541 -17.82 -0.06 4.77
CA THR A 541 -18.06 -0.07 3.32
C THR A 541 -16.82 0.26 2.50
N GLU A 542 -15.90 1.03 3.09
CA GLU A 542 -14.69 1.56 2.44
C GLU A 542 -13.41 0.87 2.90
N THR A 543 -13.48 0.06 3.95
CA THR A 543 -12.35 -0.58 4.65
C THR A 543 -12.35 -2.11 4.50
N ARG A 544 -13.00 -2.62 3.45
CA ARG A 544 -13.08 -4.07 3.20
C ARG A 544 -11.72 -4.65 2.82
N PRO A 545 -11.43 -5.91 3.21
CA PRO A 545 -10.26 -6.63 2.76
C PRO A 545 -10.14 -6.70 1.24
N SER A 546 -8.90 -6.79 0.75
CA SER A 546 -8.65 -7.03 -0.67
C SER A 546 -9.17 -8.43 -1.09
N PRO A 547 -9.40 -8.68 -2.39
CA PRO A 547 -9.77 -10.03 -2.85
C PRO A 547 -8.74 -11.11 -2.53
N MET A 548 -7.46 -10.75 -2.40
CA MET A 548 -6.40 -11.70 -2.00
C MET A 548 -6.51 -12.01 -0.51
N GLU A 549 -6.56 -10.97 0.32
CA GLU A 549 -6.66 -11.08 1.77
C GLU A 549 -7.93 -11.84 2.20
N MET A 550 -9.04 -11.65 1.48
CA MET A 550 -10.27 -12.42 1.64
C MET A 550 -10.07 -13.93 1.41
N LYS A 551 -9.24 -14.32 0.43
CA LYS A 551 -8.90 -15.72 0.19
C LYS A 551 -7.98 -16.28 1.28
N GLU A 552 -7.07 -15.48 1.82
CA GLU A 552 -6.20 -15.89 2.92
C GLU A 552 -7.00 -16.13 4.21
N PHE A 553 -7.99 -15.28 4.51
CA PHE A 553 -8.93 -15.57 5.61
C PHE A 553 -9.76 -16.83 5.37
N TRP A 554 -10.14 -17.09 4.12
CA TRP A 554 -10.82 -18.33 3.76
C TRP A 554 -9.90 -19.55 3.92
N GLU A 555 -8.63 -19.43 3.59
CA GLU A 555 -7.62 -20.46 3.79
C GLU A 555 -7.46 -20.80 5.27
N LEU A 556 -7.29 -19.79 6.13
CA LEU A 556 -7.25 -19.96 7.59
C LEU A 556 -8.49 -20.69 8.14
N LEU A 557 -9.68 -20.30 7.68
CA LEU A 557 -10.93 -20.95 8.09
C LEU A 557 -11.02 -22.40 7.59
N THR A 558 -10.58 -22.68 6.36
CA THR A 558 -10.71 -24.01 5.76
C THR A 558 -9.57 -24.96 6.10
N TYR A 559 -8.44 -24.45 6.58
CA TYR A 559 -7.30 -25.23 7.03
C TYR A 559 -7.72 -26.34 7.99
N ASN A 560 -7.27 -27.57 7.73
CA ASN A 560 -7.68 -28.79 8.45
C ASN A 560 -9.20 -28.97 8.57
N ASN A 561 -9.94 -28.60 7.51
CA ASN A 561 -11.40 -28.66 7.45
C ASN A 561 -12.12 -27.80 8.50
N GLY A 562 -11.54 -26.67 8.92
CA GLY A 562 -12.09 -25.82 9.98
C GLY A 562 -13.47 -25.25 9.73
N HIS A 563 -13.78 -24.92 8.48
CA HIS A 563 -15.12 -24.54 8.03
C HIS A 563 -16.23 -25.56 8.42
N ARG A 564 -15.88 -26.83 8.70
CA ARG A 564 -16.80 -27.86 9.21
C ARG A 564 -16.92 -27.91 10.74
N ARG A 565 -16.11 -27.14 11.45
CA ARG A 565 -16.12 -26.97 12.92
C ARG A 565 -16.84 -25.70 13.38
N VAL A 566 -17.30 -24.86 12.44
CA VAL A 566 -18.02 -23.62 12.74
C VAL A 566 -19.19 -23.83 13.71
N PRO A 567 -20.05 -24.88 13.57
CA PRO A 567 -21.15 -25.12 14.51
C PRO A 567 -20.73 -25.47 15.93
N GLU A 568 -19.55 -26.08 16.10
CA GLU A 568 -18.96 -26.38 17.41
C GLU A 568 -18.36 -25.11 18.03
N VAL A 569 -17.59 -24.32 17.26
CA VAL A 569 -16.95 -23.10 17.76
C VAL A 569 -17.98 -22.04 18.13
N ILE A 570 -19.03 -21.84 17.32
CA ILE A 570 -20.03 -20.79 17.52
C ILE A 570 -20.83 -20.93 18.83
N GLN A 571 -20.76 -22.08 19.50
CA GLN A 571 -21.39 -22.31 20.82
C GLN A 571 -20.89 -21.35 21.90
N TYR A 572 -19.76 -20.66 21.69
CA TYR A 572 -19.33 -19.56 22.55
C TYR A 572 -20.43 -18.49 22.75
N LEU A 573 -21.32 -18.30 21.77
CA LEU A 573 -22.45 -17.37 21.88
C LEU A 573 -23.47 -17.80 22.95
N ASN A 574 -23.65 -19.10 23.15
CA ASN A 574 -24.45 -19.63 24.26
C ASN A 574 -23.66 -19.54 25.56
N GLU A 575 -22.37 -19.91 25.55
CA GLU A 575 -21.53 -19.89 26.73
C GLU A 575 -21.44 -18.49 27.35
N ARG A 576 -21.26 -17.43 26.54
CA ARG A 576 -21.20 -16.06 27.06
C ARG A 576 -22.46 -15.62 27.79
N ILE A 577 -23.63 -16.13 27.40
CA ILE A 577 -24.89 -15.83 28.10
C ILE A 577 -24.88 -16.52 29.48
N HIS A 578 -24.50 -17.80 29.53
CA HIS A 578 -24.47 -18.57 30.78
C HIS A 578 -23.36 -18.13 31.74
N LYS A 579 -22.25 -17.62 31.20
CA LYS A 579 -21.07 -17.17 31.95
C LYS A 579 -21.04 -15.66 32.18
N ARG A 580 -22.07 -14.94 31.76
CA ARG A 580 -22.19 -13.48 31.90
C ARG A 580 -21.72 -13.05 33.29
N ASP A 581 -22.41 -13.50 34.34
CA ASP A 581 -22.20 -12.98 35.68
C ASP A 581 -20.76 -13.19 36.14
N ARG A 582 -20.19 -14.38 35.90
CA ARG A 582 -18.78 -14.66 36.20
C ARG A 582 -17.86 -13.65 35.53
N TRP A 583 -18.01 -13.45 34.22
CA TRP A 583 -17.08 -12.63 33.44
C TRP A 583 -17.22 -11.14 33.71
N VAL A 584 -18.45 -10.63 33.80
CA VAL A 584 -18.65 -9.20 34.01
C VAL A 584 -18.39 -8.80 35.45
N THR A 585 -18.82 -9.60 36.44
CA THR A 585 -18.48 -9.30 37.84
C THR A 585 -16.98 -9.35 38.07
N SER A 586 -16.24 -10.22 37.37
CA SER A 586 -14.78 -10.23 37.45
C SER A 586 -14.15 -8.93 36.93
N LEU A 587 -14.65 -8.37 35.83
CA LEU A 587 -14.20 -7.06 35.34
C LEU A 587 -14.52 -5.92 36.33
N GLN A 588 -15.64 -5.98 37.04
CA GLN A 588 -16.02 -4.95 38.02
C GLN A 588 -15.17 -5.01 39.30
N LYS A 589 -14.70 -6.20 39.68
CA LYS A 589 -13.91 -6.42 40.90
C LYS A 589 -12.41 -6.29 40.70
N THR A 590 -11.93 -6.36 39.46
CA THR A 590 -10.49 -6.40 39.21
C THR A 590 -9.80 -5.07 39.47
N ARG A 591 -8.52 -5.13 39.83
CA ARG A 591 -7.62 -3.96 39.92
C ARG A 591 -6.75 -3.80 38.69
N VAL A 592 -6.81 -4.75 37.75
CA VAL A 592 -6.06 -4.70 36.49
C VAL A 592 -6.60 -3.53 35.66
N PRO A 593 -5.73 -2.66 35.11
CA PRO A 593 -6.15 -1.61 34.19
C PRO A 593 -6.91 -2.17 32.99
N LEU A 594 -8.09 -1.63 32.74
CA LEU A 594 -8.98 -2.03 31.64
C LEU A 594 -9.12 -0.92 30.61
N CYS A 595 -9.16 -1.30 29.34
CA CYS A 595 -9.47 -0.42 28.22
C CYS A 595 -10.47 -1.08 27.27
N LEU A 596 -11.35 -0.28 26.67
CA LEU A 596 -12.17 -0.67 25.52
C LEU A 596 -11.92 0.29 24.35
N ILE A 597 -11.44 -0.26 23.23
CA ILE A 597 -11.42 0.38 21.92
C ILE A 597 -12.64 -0.15 21.15
N ASN A 598 -13.61 0.72 20.83
CA ASN A 598 -14.85 0.28 20.17
C ASN A 598 -15.20 1.17 18.99
N SER A 599 -15.64 0.55 17.89
CA SER A 599 -16.20 1.29 16.76
C SER A 599 -17.67 1.63 16.97
N ASN A 600 -18.03 2.90 16.71
CA ASN A 600 -19.43 3.33 16.75
C ASN A 600 -20.25 2.88 15.53
N THR A 601 -19.58 2.44 14.47
CA THR A 601 -20.19 1.89 13.25
C THR A 601 -20.24 0.36 13.22
N ASP A 602 -19.73 -0.32 14.26
CA ASP A 602 -19.88 -1.78 14.42
C ASP A 602 -21.37 -2.17 14.60
N LYS A 603 -21.87 -3.02 13.70
CA LYS A 603 -23.26 -3.49 13.67
C LYS A 603 -23.58 -4.53 14.76
N PHE A 604 -22.57 -5.13 15.38
CA PHE A 604 -22.71 -6.20 16.37
C PHE A 604 -22.60 -5.70 17.81
N ILE A 605 -21.63 -4.82 18.08
CA ILE A 605 -21.27 -4.41 19.45
C ILE A 605 -21.67 -2.95 19.74
N GLY A 606 -21.46 -2.03 18.79
CA GLY A 606 -22.09 -0.69 18.72
C GLY A 606 -22.09 0.20 19.98
N GLN A 607 -22.84 1.29 19.93
CA GLN A 607 -22.94 2.29 21.01
C GLN A 607 -23.52 1.75 22.33
N ALA A 608 -24.37 0.72 22.26
CA ALA A 608 -25.00 0.15 23.45
C ALA A 608 -23.97 -0.53 24.36
N THR A 609 -23.00 -1.25 23.79
CA THR A 609 -21.89 -1.83 24.55
C THR A 609 -21.02 -0.74 25.16
N THR A 610 -20.70 0.33 24.41
CA THR A 610 -19.93 1.47 24.92
C THR A 610 -20.59 2.08 26.16
N LYS A 611 -21.89 2.37 26.07
CA LYS A 611 -22.63 2.95 27.20
C LYS A 611 -22.57 2.04 28.42
N LYS A 612 -22.81 0.75 28.21
CA LYS A 612 -22.80 -0.24 29.30
C LYS A 612 -21.41 -0.43 29.92
N TRP A 613 -20.35 -0.34 29.10
CA TRP A 613 -18.97 -0.36 29.57
C TRP A 613 -18.71 0.80 30.52
N GLN A 614 -19.09 2.01 30.13
CA GLN A 614 -18.94 3.21 30.95
C GLN A 614 -19.76 3.14 32.25
N ASP A 615 -21.00 2.62 32.17
CA ASP A 615 -21.89 2.49 33.32
C ASP A 615 -21.37 1.46 34.35
N LEU A 616 -20.84 0.32 33.90
CA LEU A 616 -20.41 -0.77 34.79
C LEU A 616 -18.95 -0.68 35.23
N LEU A 617 -18.10 -0.01 34.45
CA LEU A 617 -16.64 0.06 34.63
C LEU A 617 -16.14 1.51 34.54
N PRO A 618 -16.62 2.44 35.39
CA PRO A 618 -16.31 3.87 35.27
C PRO A 618 -14.84 4.24 35.47
N GLY A 619 -14.02 3.36 36.07
CA GLY A 619 -12.58 3.55 36.25
C GLY A 619 -11.71 3.05 35.09
N SER A 620 -12.32 2.52 34.02
CA SER A 620 -11.63 2.00 32.85
C SER A 620 -11.39 3.08 31.79
N SER A 621 -10.43 2.84 30.89
CA SER A 621 -10.24 3.65 29.69
C SER A 621 -11.24 3.26 28.61
N PHE A 622 -11.70 4.23 27.83
CA PHE A 622 -12.56 4.01 26.67
C PHE A 622 -12.14 4.91 25.52
N ILE A 623 -12.02 4.31 24.33
CA ILE A 623 -11.64 5.00 23.11
C ILE A 623 -12.62 4.60 22.00
N GLU A 624 -13.26 5.60 21.39
CA GLU A 624 -14.18 5.39 20.28
C GLU A 624 -13.46 5.53 18.94
N LEU A 625 -13.73 4.59 18.03
CA LEU A 625 -13.32 4.65 16.63
C LEU A 625 -14.50 5.13 15.77
N ALA A 626 -14.23 6.08 14.88
CA ALA A 626 -15.23 6.66 14.00
C ALA A 626 -15.38 5.88 12.69
N SER A 627 -16.47 6.15 11.97
CA SER A 627 -16.68 5.71 10.59
C SER A 627 -15.46 6.00 9.70
N PRO A 628 -15.11 5.10 8.74
CA PRO A 628 -15.89 3.94 8.29
C PRO A 628 -15.61 2.61 9.01
N VAL A 629 -14.91 2.58 10.15
CA VAL A 629 -14.43 1.34 10.79
C VAL A 629 -15.58 0.40 11.21
N GLY A 630 -15.57 -0.85 10.78
CA GLY A 630 -16.54 -1.89 11.13
C GLY A 630 -16.14 -2.74 12.33
N HIS A 631 -16.38 -4.05 12.21
CA HIS A 631 -16.16 -5.01 13.29
C HIS A 631 -14.68 -5.43 13.47
N TYR A 632 -13.81 -5.18 12.49
CA TYR A 632 -12.40 -5.59 12.51
C TYR A 632 -11.40 -4.42 12.52
N PRO A 633 -11.42 -3.52 13.53
CA PRO A 633 -10.52 -2.37 13.59
C PRO A 633 -9.04 -2.65 13.32
N PRO A 634 -8.41 -3.74 13.79
CA PRO A 634 -6.99 -4.00 13.51
C PRO A 634 -6.68 -4.19 12.02
N LEU A 635 -7.69 -4.52 11.21
CA LEU A 635 -7.58 -4.63 9.75
C LEU A 635 -8.09 -3.37 9.05
N GLU A 636 -9.04 -2.65 9.65
CA GLU A 636 -9.75 -1.55 9.01
C GLU A 636 -9.10 -0.17 9.23
N ASP A 637 -8.52 0.03 10.40
CA ASP A 637 -7.81 1.26 10.79
C ASP A 637 -6.69 0.89 11.80
N PRO A 638 -5.63 0.22 11.32
CA PRO A 638 -4.56 -0.28 12.17
C PRO A 638 -3.86 0.85 12.93
N ASP A 639 -3.62 1.98 12.27
CA ASP A 639 -2.90 3.13 12.84
C ASP A 639 -3.67 3.69 14.04
N ARG A 640 -4.99 3.90 13.91
CA ARG A 640 -5.78 4.38 15.03
C ARG A 640 -5.86 3.38 16.17
N VAL A 641 -5.90 2.07 15.89
CA VAL A 641 -5.84 1.03 16.93
C VAL A 641 -4.51 1.06 17.68
N ILE A 642 -3.39 1.20 16.96
CA ILE A 642 -2.04 1.30 17.52
C ILE A 642 -1.95 2.54 18.43
N ASP A 643 -2.32 3.71 17.93
CA ASP A 643 -2.31 4.96 18.69
C ASP A 643 -3.17 4.86 19.96
N SER A 644 -4.38 4.32 19.82
CA SER A 644 -5.32 4.15 20.94
C SER A 644 -4.77 3.20 22.00
N TYR A 645 -4.14 2.10 21.56
CA TYR A 645 -3.54 1.15 22.48
C TYR A 645 -2.33 1.78 23.19
N PHE A 646 -1.43 2.46 22.48
CA PHE A 646 -0.29 3.13 23.10
C PHE A 646 -0.73 4.27 24.05
N GLU A 647 -1.78 5.03 23.74
CA GLU A 647 -2.35 6.03 24.67
C GLU A 647 -2.81 5.39 25.99
N PHE A 648 -3.41 4.20 25.93
CA PHE A 648 -3.74 3.44 27.12
C PHE A 648 -2.48 2.96 27.85
N MET A 649 -1.48 2.46 27.12
CA MET A 649 -0.27 1.90 27.72
C MET A 649 0.62 2.97 28.37
N GLU A 650 0.72 4.19 27.85
CA GLU A 650 1.47 5.29 28.46
C GLU A 650 1.00 5.62 29.89
N LYS A 651 -0.28 5.36 30.19
CA LYS A 651 -0.85 5.58 31.53
C LYS A 651 -0.49 4.46 32.52
N HIS A 652 -0.01 3.31 32.04
CA HIS A 652 0.08 2.06 32.80
C HIS A 652 1.41 1.30 32.69
N ILE A 653 2.31 1.65 31.75
CA ILE A 653 3.70 1.19 31.73
C ILE A 653 4.53 2.21 32.50
N LYS A 654 4.94 1.88 33.72
CA LYS A 654 6.00 2.56 34.46
C LYS A 654 7.10 1.58 34.82
#